data_AF-A0A7Z9PV32-F1
#
_entry.id   AF-A0A7Z9PV32-F1
#
_cell.length_a   1.000
_cell.length_b   1.000
_cell.length_c   1.000
_cell.angle_alpha   90.00
_cell.angle_beta   90.00
_cell.angle_gamma   90.00
#
_symmetry.space_group_name_H-M   'P 1'
#
loop_
_entity.id
_entity.type
_entity.pdbx_description
1 polymer ?
#
loop_
_entity_poly.entity_id
_entity_poly.type
_entity_poly.pdbx_seq_one_letter_code
_entity_poly.pdbx_strand_id
1 'polypeptide(L)'
;MDRHQSLADASPERRAEVLHTLLDLMRRELCIKVDYLEQSYQERILQGSSQRLISPWALDDQEPLERSQVLFPRARLNREQDVYPLTARGGFGQYLRRKGVLNPERDHSLDETEEIIRDLLRIAEIAGLVQKVRDPVRDDDAFGYQLVAAGMRWIAGDGTQPSRDPIRQVIMSSYQPKTNEFFVRYYTADAQKTLGYQGREHTAQVPNELRQEREENFRSGELPVLFCSPTMELGVDIAELNVVNMRNVPPTPANYAQRSGRAGRSGQPALVFTYCTTGSPHDQYYFKRPQLMVAGSVGLPRLDLTNQELIQAHLRAIWLAATGVDLKHSLKDILDLSEESLPVAASVRVQLDQPSPVKKARERAQAVLNTLGERLDEADWYTPEWLDATLAKSFEVFNRACDRWRDLYRAATQQMDIQHKISKDPSRSKSDRDQAHRLHREAKAQLEILLDDSSNQSGSRSNHSDFYSYRYFASEGFLPGYNFPRLPLSAYIPARRERHEYLQRPRFLAISEFGPRSVVYHEGARYLVNRVILSVEHEEALTTEAKICDQCGYLHPVDSEQDPDICEACGAELKVALRSLFRMRHVSTKRRDRIHCDEEERFRLGYDLLTGVRFPRRGGRISKRVGSVQVDGKEVARLNYGQAATLWRMNLGWKRRRADSELGFVLDLERGYWAKDNSSQDDDPEDPMSKRLQRVVPYVED
;
A
#
# COMPACT_ATOMS: atom_id res chain seq x y z
N MET A 1 5.36 10.00 60.38
CA MET A 1 5.06 9.35 59.08
C MET A 1 6.37 9.34 58.33
N ASP A 2 6.94 8.16 58.09
CA ASP A 2 8.15 8.00 57.30
C ASP A 2 7.85 8.45 55.87
N ARG A 3 8.32 9.65 55.55
CA ARG A 3 8.30 10.26 54.22
C ARG A 3 9.70 10.81 53.99
N HIS A 4 10.23 10.63 52.79
CA HIS A 4 11.58 11.08 52.47
C HIS A 4 11.78 12.56 52.82
N GLN A 5 12.92 12.90 53.42
CA GLN A 5 13.19 14.22 53.99
C GLN A 5 13.01 15.36 52.96
N SER A 6 13.42 15.14 51.71
CA SER A 6 13.22 16.12 50.62
C SER A 6 11.75 16.48 50.35
N LEU A 7 10.82 15.54 50.54
CA LEU A 7 9.38 15.83 50.46
C LEU A 7 8.87 16.56 51.69
N ALA A 8 9.49 16.36 52.85
CA ALA A 8 9.14 17.09 54.07
C ALA A 8 9.60 18.55 54.01
N ASP A 9 10.80 18.79 53.46
CA ASP A 9 11.45 20.11 53.40
C ASP A 9 10.95 20.98 52.24
N ALA A 10 10.36 20.38 51.19
CA ALA A 10 9.81 21.11 50.06
C ALA A 10 8.60 21.98 50.45
N SER A 11 8.47 23.15 49.82
CA SER A 11 7.32 24.04 50.04
C SER A 11 5.99 23.35 49.67
N PRO A 12 4.85 23.76 50.27
CA PRO A 12 3.53 23.27 49.87
C PRO A 12 3.26 23.37 48.37
N GLU A 13 3.65 24.49 47.75
CA GLU A 13 3.47 24.75 46.31
C GLU A 13 4.28 23.77 45.48
N ARG A 14 5.54 23.53 45.86
CA ARG A 14 6.41 22.62 45.13
C ARG A 14 5.96 21.16 45.22
N ARG A 15 5.48 20.75 46.40
CA ARG A 15 4.86 19.43 46.59
C ARG A 15 3.63 19.25 45.71
N ALA A 16 2.77 20.28 45.65
CA ALA A 16 1.58 20.25 44.82
C ALA A 16 1.95 20.13 43.33
N GLU A 17 2.95 20.86 42.86
CA GLU A 17 3.43 20.79 41.47
C GLU A 17 3.98 19.41 41.11
N VAL A 18 4.80 18.82 42.00
CA VAL A 18 5.36 17.47 41.80
C VAL A 18 4.25 16.41 41.76
N LEU A 19 3.30 16.48 42.71
CA LEU A 19 2.17 15.56 42.73
C LEU A 19 1.27 15.73 41.52
N HIS A 20 0.96 16.97 41.11
CA HIS A 20 0.18 17.24 39.90
C HIS A 20 0.88 16.70 38.66
N THR A 21 2.21 16.82 38.57
CA THR A 21 3.00 16.27 37.45
C THR A 21 2.90 14.74 37.40
N LEU A 22 2.93 14.06 38.56
CA LEU A 22 2.74 12.60 38.63
C LEU A 22 1.33 12.19 38.18
N LEU A 23 0.29 12.85 38.70
CA LEU A 23 -1.09 12.54 38.36
C LEU A 23 -1.39 12.82 36.87
N ASP A 24 -0.82 13.90 36.32
CA ASP A 24 -0.96 14.21 34.91
C ASP A 24 -0.21 13.21 34.01
N LEU A 25 0.94 12.69 34.46
CA LEU A 25 1.61 11.56 33.81
C LEU A 25 0.70 10.32 33.80
N MET A 26 0.13 9.95 34.95
CA MET A 26 -0.81 8.82 35.05
C MET A 26 -2.00 9.00 34.12
N ARG A 27 -2.54 10.23 34.00
CA ARG A 27 -3.63 10.55 33.08
C ARG A 27 -3.21 10.37 31.62
N ARG A 28 -2.05 10.90 31.22
CA ARG A 28 -1.54 10.85 29.83
C ARG A 28 -1.24 9.43 29.36
N GLU A 29 -0.71 8.60 30.25
CA GLU A 29 -0.36 7.21 29.97
C GLU A 29 -1.53 6.24 30.28
N LEU A 30 -2.75 6.78 30.41
CA LEU A 30 -3.99 6.05 30.68
C LEU A 30 -3.92 5.10 31.88
N CYS A 31 -3.14 5.43 32.90
CA CYS A 31 -3.12 4.73 34.18
C CYS A 31 -4.33 5.11 35.04
N ILE A 32 -5.55 4.98 34.49
CA ILE A 32 -6.80 5.48 35.07
C ILE A 32 -7.72 4.29 35.38
N LYS A 33 -8.22 4.24 36.61
CA LYS A 33 -9.21 3.26 37.03
C LYS A 33 -10.59 3.67 36.52
N VAL A 34 -11.02 3.06 35.43
CA VAL A 34 -12.35 3.27 34.83
C VAL A 34 -12.75 2.09 33.95
N ASP A 35 -14.03 1.68 34.05
CA ASP A 35 -14.57 0.53 33.32
C ASP A 35 -14.45 0.70 31.80
N TYR A 36 -14.54 1.92 31.26
CA TYR A 36 -14.50 2.18 29.81
C TYR A 36 -13.17 1.79 29.14
N LEU A 37 -12.09 1.68 29.93
CA LEU A 37 -10.77 1.28 29.46
C LEU A 37 -10.47 -0.21 29.74
N GLU A 38 -11.43 -0.94 30.31
CA GLU A 38 -11.32 -2.38 30.51
C GLU A 38 -11.72 -3.16 29.25
N GLN A 39 -11.00 -4.24 28.98
CA GLN A 39 -11.21 -5.07 27.80
C GLN A 39 -12.68 -5.55 27.66
N SER A 40 -13.27 -6.04 28.75
CA SER A 40 -14.64 -6.58 28.74
C SER A 40 -15.71 -5.52 28.42
N TYR A 41 -15.47 -4.27 28.82
CA TYR A 41 -16.36 -3.15 28.49
C TYR A 41 -16.17 -2.74 27.03
N GLN A 42 -14.92 -2.63 26.58
CA GLN A 42 -14.58 -2.27 25.21
C GLN A 42 -15.12 -3.28 24.19
N GLU A 43 -15.08 -4.58 24.48
CA GLU A 43 -15.71 -5.62 23.66
C GLU A 43 -17.23 -5.38 23.49
N ARG A 44 -17.92 -4.92 24.54
CA ARG A 44 -19.34 -4.53 24.45
C ARG A 44 -19.54 -3.27 23.62
N ILE A 45 -18.64 -2.28 23.71
CA ILE A 45 -18.69 -1.08 22.86
C ILE A 45 -18.53 -1.48 21.39
N LEU A 46 -17.55 -2.33 21.07
CA LEU A 46 -17.31 -2.83 19.71
C LEU A 46 -18.54 -3.56 19.17
N GLN A 47 -19.12 -4.49 19.96
CA GLN A 47 -20.33 -5.20 19.57
C GLN A 47 -21.53 -4.26 19.37
N GLY A 48 -21.73 -3.30 20.27
CA GLY A 48 -22.79 -2.30 20.14
C GLY A 48 -22.59 -1.41 18.91
N SER A 49 -21.35 -1.02 18.64
CA SER A 49 -20.99 -0.23 17.48
C SER A 49 -21.24 -1.00 16.18
N SER A 50 -20.87 -2.28 16.11
CA SER A 50 -21.06 -3.11 14.92
C SER A 50 -22.53 -3.45 14.67
N GLN A 51 -23.39 -3.45 15.69
CA GLN A 51 -24.83 -3.66 15.53
C GLN A 51 -25.59 -2.39 15.16
N ARG A 52 -25.20 -1.23 15.70
CA ARG A 52 -25.98 0.01 15.62
C ARG A 52 -25.47 1.01 14.59
N LEU A 53 -24.19 0.96 14.25
CA LEU A 53 -23.55 1.94 13.38
C LEU A 53 -23.15 1.32 12.04
N ILE A 54 -23.05 2.18 11.04
CA ILE A 54 -22.51 1.89 9.71
C ILE A 54 -21.16 2.60 9.54
N SER A 55 -20.35 2.17 8.57
CA SER A 55 -19.13 2.91 8.20
C SER A 55 -19.50 4.33 7.72
N PRO A 56 -18.73 5.39 8.03
CA PRO A 56 -17.47 5.43 8.78
C PRO A 56 -17.64 5.60 10.30
N TRP A 57 -18.85 5.50 10.84
CA TRP A 57 -19.13 5.78 12.25
C TRP A 57 -18.91 4.58 13.18
N ALA A 58 -18.94 3.35 12.66
CA ALA A 58 -18.73 2.14 13.46
C ALA A 58 -17.25 1.87 13.77
N LEU A 59 -16.85 1.60 15.02
CA LEU A 59 -15.48 1.18 15.40
C LEU A 59 -15.07 -0.10 14.68
N ASP A 60 -13.83 -0.22 14.20
CA ASP A 60 -13.37 -1.45 13.54
C ASP A 60 -13.22 -2.62 14.52
N ASP A 61 -13.52 -3.83 14.05
CA ASP A 61 -13.42 -5.06 14.86
C ASP A 61 -11.94 -5.37 15.20
N GLN A 62 -11.01 -4.81 14.41
CA GLN A 62 -9.57 -4.89 14.62
C GLN A 62 -8.95 -3.56 15.09
N GLU A 63 -9.77 -2.56 15.43
CA GLU A 63 -9.25 -1.29 15.95
C GLU A 63 -8.56 -1.55 17.30
N PRO A 64 -7.25 -1.26 17.45
CA PRO A 64 -6.58 -1.42 18.73
C PRO A 64 -7.12 -0.35 19.69
N LEU A 65 -8.09 -0.72 20.52
CA LEU A 65 -8.60 0.16 21.55
C LEU A 65 -7.57 0.32 22.67
N GLU A 66 -7.28 1.55 23.02
CA GLU A 66 -6.35 1.85 24.12
C GLU A 66 -6.96 1.38 25.45
N ARG A 67 -6.15 0.64 26.21
CA ARG A 67 -6.56 0.05 27.50
C ARG A 67 -5.94 0.79 28.66
N SER A 68 -6.54 0.63 29.83
CA SER A 68 -5.98 1.19 31.05
C SER A 68 -4.68 0.49 31.38
N GLN A 69 -3.63 1.27 31.64
CA GLN A 69 -2.36 0.73 32.13
C GLN A 69 -2.36 0.68 33.66
N VAL A 70 -1.55 -0.21 34.23
CA VAL A 70 -1.28 -0.25 35.66
C VAL A 70 0.11 0.31 35.90
N LEU A 71 0.22 1.36 36.70
CA LEU A 71 1.50 1.97 37.03
C LEU A 71 2.19 1.18 38.13
N PHE A 72 3.43 0.78 37.90
CA PHE A 72 4.28 0.12 38.90
C PHE A 72 5.51 0.97 39.19
N PRO A 73 5.86 1.24 40.47
CA PRO A 73 7.08 1.96 40.83
C PRO A 73 8.32 1.03 40.75
N ARG A 74 8.49 0.36 39.61
CA ARG A 74 9.57 -0.56 39.30
C ARG A 74 9.74 -0.72 37.79
N ALA A 75 10.80 -1.43 37.40
CA ALA A 75 10.98 -1.85 36.01
C ALA A 75 9.90 -2.85 35.58
N ARG A 76 9.59 -2.86 34.28
CA ARG A 76 8.65 -3.82 33.67
C ARG A 76 9.27 -5.22 33.70
N LEU A 77 8.51 -6.21 34.18
CA LEU A 77 8.94 -7.61 34.13
C LEU A 77 8.68 -8.21 32.74
N ASN A 78 9.39 -9.28 32.42
CA ASN A 78 9.28 -9.91 31.11
C ASN A 78 7.84 -10.44 30.88
N ARG A 79 7.26 -10.12 29.71
CA ARG A 79 5.89 -10.48 29.29
C ARG A 79 4.72 -9.83 30.06
N GLU A 80 4.96 -8.80 30.87
CA GLU A 80 3.83 -8.03 31.44
C GLU A 80 3.13 -7.21 30.37
N GLN A 81 1.80 -7.29 30.30
CA GLN A 81 0.94 -6.46 29.44
C GLN A 81 0.25 -5.37 30.26
N ASP A 82 -0.13 -4.27 29.60
CA ASP A 82 -0.88 -3.15 30.20
C ASP A 82 -0.20 -2.59 31.47
N VAL A 83 1.13 -2.48 31.45
CA VAL A 83 1.95 -1.99 32.57
C VAL A 83 2.77 -0.78 32.17
N TYR A 84 2.68 0.28 32.99
CA TYR A 84 3.53 1.46 32.90
C TYR A 84 4.63 1.42 33.98
N PRO A 85 5.92 1.31 33.62
CA PRO A 85 7.00 1.30 34.60
C PRO A 85 7.40 2.73 35.01
N LEU A 86 7.16 3.08 36.28
CA LEU A 86 7.62 4.32 36.90
C LEU A 86 8.94 4.08 37.64
N THR A 87 10.05 4.34 36.97
CA THR A 87 11.40 4.12 37.53
C THR A 87 12.15 5.42 37.77
N ALA A 88 13.16 5.39 38.65
CA ALA A 88 14.06 6.53 38.80
C ALA A 88 14.73 6.93 37.48
N ARG A 89 15.08 5.97 36.60
CA ARG A 89 15.70 6.29 35.30
C ARG A 89 14.72 6.82 34.26
N GLY A 90 13.42 6.60 34.44
CA GLY A 90 12.35 7.08 33.54
C GLY A 90 12.17 8.60 33.58
N GLY A 91 11.33 9.13 32.67
CA GLY A 91 11.16 10.57 32.50
C GLY A 91 10.76 11.31 33.80
N PHE A 92 9.83 10.76 34.58
CA PHE A 92 9.43 11.34 35.86
C PHE A 92 10.56 11.30 36.90
N GLY A 93 11.29 10.19 36.99
CA GLY A 93 12.43 10.10 37.90
C GLY A 93 13.57 11.04 37.51
N GLN A 94 13.80 11.27 36.21
CA GLN A 94 14.70 12.31 35.72
C GLN A 94 14.20 13.70 36.11
N TYR A 95 12.90 13.97 36.00
CA TYR A 95 12.29 15.22 36.44
C TYR A 95 12.52 15.48 37.94
N LEU A 96 12.28 14.50 38.82
CA LEU A 96 12.52 14.63 40.26
C LEU A 96 13.98 14.94 40.62
N ARG A 97 14.93 14.40 39.86
CA ARG A 97 16.36 14.64 40.07
C ARG A 97 16.86 15.99 39.59
N ARG A 98 16.08 16.75 38.80
CA ARG A 98 16.52 18.06 38.32
C ARG A 98 16.73 19.01 39.49
N LYS A 99 17.86 19.73 39.46
CA LYS A 99 18.17 20.79 40.44
C LYS A 99 17.00 21.76 40.58
N GLY A 100 16.60 22.02 41.82
CA GLY A 100 15.49 22.93 42.14
C GLY A 100 14.11 22.29 42.05
N VAL A 101 13.98 20.98 41.79
CA VAL A 101 12.68 20.26 41.90
C VAL A 101 12.34 19.93 43.34
N LEU A 102 13.02 18.98 43.96
CA LEU A 102 12.82 18.65 45.38
C LEU A 102 14.00 19.05 46.26
N ASN A 103 15.19 19.22 45.68
CA ASN A 103 16.37 19.69 46.39
C ASN A 103 17.08 20.80 45.58
N PRO A 104 17.34 21.97 46.20
CA PRO A 104 18.02 23.09 45.54
C PRO A 104 19.55 22.93 45.43
N GLU A 105 20.18 22.08 46.25
CA GLU A 105 21.64 22.02 46.39
C GLU A 105 22.29 20.82 45.67
N ARG A 106 21.58 19.69 45.54
CA ARG A 106 22.10 18.47 44.88
C ARG A 106 21.03 17.67 44.15
N ASP A 107 21.46 16.87 43.19
CA ASP A 107 20.61 15.88 42.54
C ASP A 107 20.36 14.69 43.49
N HIS A 108 19.18 14.09 43.44
CA HIS A 108 18.90 12.87 44.20
C HIS A 108 19.61 11.65 43.60
N SER A 109 20.02 10.70 44.46
CA SER A 109 20.50 9.40 43.98
C SER A 109 19.37 8.60 43.31
N LEU A 110 19.70 7.51 42.60
CA LEU A 110 18.67 6.64 42.03
C LEU A 110 17.80 6.04 43.13
N ASP A 111 18.41 5.55 44.21
CA ASP A 111 17.71 4.91 45.33
C ASP A 111 16.82 5.91 46.07
N GLU A 112 17.33 7.12 46.38
CA GLU A 112 16.53 8.21 46.95
C GLU A 112 15.33 8.56 46.06
N THR A 113 15.51 8.56 44.74
CA THR A 113 14.41 8.84 43.79
C THR A 113 13.35 7.74 43.81
N GLU A 114 13.74 6.46 43.92
CA GLU A 114 12.80 5.34 44.01
C GLU A 114 11.99 5.39 45.31
N GLU A 115 12.62 5.73 46.43
CA GLU A 115 11.94 5.95 47.71
C GLU A 115 10.93 7.09 47.61
N ILE A 116 11.34 8.24 47.06
CA ILE A 116 10.44 9.40 46.85
C ILE A 116 9.23 9.01 45.99
N ILE A 117 9.41 8.23 44.93
CA ILE A 117 8.31 7.77 44.06
C ILE A 117 7.34 6.89 44.86
N ARG A 118 7.84 5.94 45.66
CA ARG A 118 7.01 5.06 46.49
C ARG A 118 6.22 5.86 47.53
N ASP A 119 6.86 6.84 48.17
CA ASP A 119 6.22 7.72 49.15
C ASP A 119 5.14 8.59 48.51
N LEU A 120 5.39 9.16 47.33
CA LEU A 120 4.40 9.95 46.59
C LEU A 120 3.14 9.13 46.26
N LEU A 121 3.31 7.89 45.80
CA LEU A 121 2.18 6.99 45.51
C LEU A 121 1.42 6.61 46.77
N ARG A 122 2.12 6.33 47.88
CA ARG A 122 1.49 6.06 49.18
C ARG A 122 0.69 7.26 49.70
N ILE A 123 1.24 8.48 49.57
CA ILE A 123 0.55 9.72 49.96
C ILE A 123 -0.69 9.93 49.07
N ALA A 124 -0.56 9.72 47.76
CA ALA A 124 -1.67 9.83 46.82
C ALA A 124 -2.76 8.80 47.10
N GLU A 125 -2.40 7.59 47.54
CA GLU A 125 -3.33 6.54 47.96
C GLU A 125 -4.10 6.94 49.22
N ILE A 126 -3.40 7.44 50.25
CA ILE A 126 -4.04 7.94 51.48
C ILE A 126 -4.99 9.10 51.18
N ALA A 127 -4.63 9.96 50.24
CA ALA A 127 -5.47 11.07 49.77
C ALA A 127 -6.65 10.61 48.89
N GLY A 128 -6.75 9.33 48.53
CA GLY A 128 -7.80 8.78 47.67
C GLY A 128 -7.69 9.19 46.20
N LEU A 129 -6.54 9.71 45.77
CA LEU A 129 -6.28 10.12 44.39
C LEU A 129 -5.89 8.94 43.51
N VAL A 130 -5.18 7.96 44.07
CA VAL A 130 -4.82 6.71 43.39
C VAL A 130 -5.28 5.50 44.21
N GLN A 131 -5.42 4.35 43.58
CA GLN A 131 -5.80 3.11 44.23
C GLN A 131 -4.88 1.96 43.81
N LYS A 132 -4.60 1.05 44.75
CA LYS A 132 -3.96 -0.23 44.46
C LYS A 132 -4.94 -1.14 43.72
N VAL A 133 -4.56 -1.58 42.54
CA VAL A 133 -5.40 -2.41 41.66
C VAL A 133 -4.79 -3.76 41.33
N ARG A 134 -3.49 -3.93 41.59
CA ARG A 134 -2.78 -5.18 41.34
C ARG A 134 -1.76 -5.43 42.45
N ASP A 135 -1.77 -6.66 42.96
CA ASP A 135 -0.86 -7.09 44.01
C ASP A 135 0.56 -7.32 43.47
N PRO A 136 1.58 -7.22 44.34
CA PRO A 136 2.96 -7.58 44.03
C PRO A 136 3.06 -9.01 43.50
N VAL A 137 3.94 -9.25 42.53
CA VAL A 137 4.18 -10.62 42.02
C VAL A 137 5.03 -11.44 43.00
N ARG A 138 5.82 -10.75 43.83
CA ARG A 138 6.70 -11.30 44.87
C ARG A 138 6.57 -10.46 46.14
N ASP A 139 6.95 -11.02 47.29
CA ASP A 139 6.89 -10.32 48.59
C ASP A 139 7.75 -9.04 48.64
N ASP A 140 8.78 -8.94 47.79
CA ASP A 140 9.68 -7.78 47.65
C ASP A 140 9.24 -6.79 46.55
N ASP A 141 8.15 -7.09 45.83
CA ASP A 141 7.65 -6.30 44.71
C ASP A 141 6.68 -5.20 45.17
N ALA A 142 6.48 -4.17 44.34
CA ALA A 142 5.58 -3.07 44.62
C ALA A 142 4.16 -3.31 44.08
N PHE A 143 3.17 -2.74 44.76
CA PHE A 143 1.78 -2.70 44.27
C PHE A 143 1.67 -1.91 42.96
N GLY A 144 0.69 -2.30 42.14
CA GLY A 144 0.27 -1.55 40.96
C GLY A 144 -0.81 -0.53 41.29
N TYR A 145 -0.65 0.69 40.78
CA TYR A 145 -1.51 1.84 41.07
C TYR A 145 -2.24 2.34 39.83
N GLN A 146 -3.45 2.83 40.02
CA GLN A 146 -4.22 3.57 39.01
C GLN A 146 -4.85 4.83 39.62
N LEU A 147 -4.94 5.89 38.82
CA LEU A 147 -5.59 7.15 39.14
C LEU A 147 -7.10 6.95 39.22
N VAL A 148 -7.73 7.40 40.29
CA VAL A 148 -9.17 7.30 40.47
C VAL A 148 -9.86 8.31 39.56
N ALA A 149 -10.68 7.84 38.60
CA ALA A 149 -11.32 8.71 37.61
C ALA A 149 -12.20 9.80 38.23
N ALA A 150 -12.87 9.50 39.36
CA ALA A 150 -13.70 10.46 40.09
C ALA A 150 -12.90 11.63 40.69
N GLY A 151 -11.58 11.49 40.85
CA GLY A 151 -10.70 12.58 41.29
C GLY A 151 -10.38 13.59 40.19
N MET A 152 -10.74 13.31 38.93
CA MET A 152 -10.50 14.20 37.81
C MET A 152 -11.72 15.07 37.50
N ARG A 153 -11.48 16.37 37.31
CA ARG A 153 -12.48 17.30 36.82
C ARG A 153 -12.14 17.73 35.40
N TRP A 154 -13.03 17.43 34.47
CA TRP A 154 -12.93 17.90 33.09
C TRP A 154 -13.50 19.31 32.99
N ILE A 155 -12.69 20.25 32.51
CA ILE A 155 -13.05 21.66 32.36
C ILE A 155 -12.74 22.04 30.91
N ALA A 156 -13.70 22.70 30.24
CA ALA A 156 -13.47 23.23 28.91
C ALA A 156 -12.45 24.38 28.99
N GLY A 157 -11.33 24.25 28.25
CA GLY A 157 -10.40 25.35 28.03
C GLY A 157 -10.83 26.20 26.84
N ASP A 158 -10.39 27.46 26.81
CA ASP A 158 -10.58 28.38 25.68
C ASP A 158 -9.54 28.18 24.54
N GLY A 159 -8.59 27.25 24.74
CA GLY A 159 -7.50 26.96 23.82
C GLY A 159 -6.39 28.01 23.81
N THR A 160 -6.50 29.13 24.53
CA THR A 160 -5.53 30.23 24.44
C THR A 160 -4.20 29.93 25.13
N GLN A 161 -4.21 28.99 26.08
CA GLN A 161 -3.02 28.57 26.82
C GLN A 161 -2.58 27.16 26.42
N PRO A 162 -1.33 26.97 25.98
CA PRO A 162 -0.82 25.63 25.70
C PRO A 162 -0.59 24.86 27.01
N SER A 163 -1.01 23.59 27.02
CA SER A 163 -0.66 22.67 28.11
C SER A 163 0.83 22.37 28.11
N ARG A 164 1.45 22.36 29.29
CA ARG A 164 2.89 22.12 29.48
C ARG A 164 3.14 20.69 29.95
N ASP A 165 4.21 20.07 29.46
CA ASP A 165 4.72 18.79 29.97
C ASP A 165 6.06 19.01 30.67
N PRO A 166 6.11 19.12 32.01
CA PRO A 166 7.37 19.32 32.73
C PRO A 166 8.37 18.18 32.51
N ILE A 167 7.90 16.97 32.17
CA ILE A 167 8.74 15.80 31.98
C ILE A 167 9.42 15.87 30.61
N ARG A 168 8.65 16.07 29.54
CA ARG A 168 9.12 16.01 28.14
C ARG A 168 9.68 17.34 27.62
N GLN A 169 9.22 18.48 28.12
CA GLN A 169 9.60 19.81 27.61
C GLN A 169 10.48 20.56 28.61
N VAL A 170 11.81 20.47 28.44
CA VAL A 170 12.77 21.33 29.14
C VAL A 170 12.98 22.58 28.29
N ILE A 171 12.19 23.61 28.55
CA ILE A 171 12.30 24.87 27.80
C ILE A 171 13.49 25.68 28.36
N MET A 172 14.38 26.15 27.48
CA MET A 172 15.29 27.26 27.82
C MET A 172 14.45 28.44 28.29
N SER A 173 14.84 29.15 29.36
CA SER A 173 14.01 30.16 30.06
C SER A 173 13.39 31.28 29.20
N SER A 174 13.76 31.42 27.92
CA SER A 174 13.30 32.46 27.01
C SER A 174 12.17 32.06 26.04
N TYR A 175 11.83 30.77 25.87
CA TYR A 175 10.80 30.38 24.89
C TYR A 175 9.43 30.21 25.55
N GLN A 176 8.44 30.99 25.11
CA GLN A 176 7.05 30.78 25.47
C GLN A 176 6.36 30.00 24.34
N PRO A 177 5.88 28.76 24.59
CA PRO A 177 5.07 28.07 23.60
C PRO A 177 3.82 28.90 23.32
N LYS A 178 3.51 29.09 22.04
CA LYS A 178 2.29 29.77 21.59
C LYS A 178 1.30 28.74 21.07
N THR A 179 0.03 28.89 21.41
CA THR A 179 -1.02 28.11 20.75
C THR A 179 -1.10 28.53 19.29
N ASN A 180 -1.34 27.56 18.41
CA ASN A 180 -1.65 27.85 17.01
C ASN A 180 -3.05 28.47 16.88
N GLU A 181 -3.09 29.78 16.62
CA GLU A 181 -4.32 30.58 16.50
C GLU A 181 -5.27 30.06 15.41
N PHE A 182 -4.74 29.45 14.34
CA PHE A 182 -5.57 28.87 13.29
C PHE A 182 -6.48 27.78 13.84
N PHE A 183 -5.92 26.81 14.60
CA PHE A 183 -6.70 25.70 15.13
C PHE A 183 -7.70 26.15 16.19
N VAL A 184 -7.33 27.10 17.05
CA VAL A 184 -8.26 27.69 18.03
C VAL A 184 -9.46 28.27 17.29
N ARG A 185 -9.23 29.20 16.36
CA ARG A 185 -10.30 29.82 15.57
C ARG A 185 -11.13 28.80 14.81
N TYR A 186 -10.46 27.81 14.21
CA TYR A 186 -11.14 26.75 13.46
C TYR A 186 -12.11 25.99 14.36
N TYR A 187 -11.64 25.40 15.46
CA TYR A 187 -12.50 24.58 16.32
C TYR A 187 -13.55 25.38 17.08
N THR A 188 -13.32 26.66 17.39
CA THR A 188 -14.29 27.49 18.13
C THR A 188 -15.34 28.17 17.24
N ALA A 189 -15.00 28.53 15.99
CA ALA A 189 -15.86 29.39 15.17
C ALA A 189 -16.12 28.88 13.75
N ASP A 190 -15.12 28.25 13.10
CA ASP A 190 -15.22 27.91 11.68
C ASP A 190 -15.60 26.43 11.44
N ALA A 191 -15.38 25.53 12.39
CA ALA A 191 -15.65 24.09 12.27
C ALA A 191 -17.15 23.79 12.02
N GLN A 192 -18.04 24.60 12.60
CA GLN A 192 -19.49 24.51 12.34
C GLN A 192 -19.83 24.86 10.89
N LYS A 193 -19.06 25.75 10.24
CA LYS A 193 -19.26 26.14 8.83
C LYS A 193 -18.79 25.06 7.87
N THR A 194 -17.88 24.20 8.31
CA THR A 194 -17.39 23.04 7.55
C THR A 194 -18.20 21.77 7.81
N LEU A 195 -19.25 21.83 8.65
CA LEU A 195 -20.08 20.68 8.95
C LEU A 195 -20.81 20.22 7.68
N GLY A 196 -20.80 18.92 7.40
CA GLY A 196 -21.42 18.35 6.20
C GLY A 196 -20.54 18.35 4.95
N TYR A 197 -19.35 18.96 4.98
CA TYR A 197 -18.40 18.82 3.88
C TYR A 197 -17.92 17.38 3.78
N GLN A 198 -18.24 16.75 2.66
CA GLN A 198 -17.80 15.40 2.36
C GLN A 198 -16.93 15.39 1.12
N GLY A 199 -15.84 14.63 1.20
CA GLY A 199 -15.01 14.26 0.07
C GLY A 199 -15.32 12.84 -0.41
N ARG A 200 -15.40 12.63 -1.72
CA ARG A 200 -15.41 11.29 -2.33
C ARG A 200 -14.42 11.20 -3.48
N GLU A 201 -13.97 9.99 -3.79
CA GLU A 201 -13.05 9.77 -4.91
C GLU A 201 -13.79 9.61 -6.24
N HIS A 202 -13.14 10.02 -7.32
CA HIS A 202 -13.58 9.79 -8.69
C HIS A 202 -12.39 9.24 -9.48
N THR A 203 -12.28 7.91 -9.50
CA THR A 203 -11.20 7.18 -10.15
C THR A 203 -11.77 6.05 -11.01
N ALA A 204 -11.00 5.52 -11.94
CA ALA A 204 -11.46 4.41 -12.79
C ALA A 204 -11.74 3.11 -11.99
N GLN A 205 -11.34 3.06 -10.72
CA GLN A 205 -11.62 1.95 -9.79
C GLN A 205 -13.00 2.05 -9.16
N VAL A 206 -13.61 3.25 -9.14
CA VAL A 206 -14.95 3.41 -8.59
C VAL A 206 -15.96 2.83 -9.59
N PRO A 207 -16.92 1.99 -9.13
CA PRO A 207 -17.99 1.47 -9.98
C PRO A 207 -18.71 2.56 -10.75
N ASN A 208 -19.13 2.26 -12.00
CA ASN A 208 -19.69 3.28 -12.90
C ASN A 208 -20.96 3.95 -12.33
N GLU A 209 -21.87 3.17 -11.74
CA GLU A 209 -23.09 3.69 -11.10
C GLU A 209 -22.76 4.68 -9.98
N LEU A 210 -21.80 4.31 -9.13
CA LEU A 210 -21.36 5.14 -8.01
C LEU A 210 -20.62 6.38 -8.50
N ARG A 211 -19.88 6.29 -9.62
CA ARG A 211 -19.29 7.48 -10.27
C ARG A 211 -20.37 8.41 -10.78
N GLN A 212 -21.39 7.91 -11.47
CA GLN A 212 -22.52 8.71 -11.96
C GLN A 212 -23.29 9.37 -10.80
N GLU A 213 -23.54 8.63 -9.71
CA GLU A 213 -24.13 9.18 -8.49
C GLU A 213 -23.26 10.30 -7.90
N ARG A 214 -21.95 10.06 -7.77
CA ARG A 214 -20.99 11.07 -7.27
C ARG A 214 -20.91 12.29 -8.20
N GLU A 215 -20.97 12.10 -9.52
CA GLU A 215 -21.00 13.18 -10.51
C GLU A 215 -22.27 14.03 -10.38
N GLU A 216 -23.43 13.40 -10.18
CA GLU A 216 -24.70 14.10 -9.96
C GLU A 216 -24.72 14.85 -8.63
N ASN A 217 -24.31 14.21 -7.55
CA ASN A 217 -24.21 14.85 -6.22
C ASN A 217 -23.19 15.99 -6.22
N PHE A 218 -22.13 15.88 -7.01
CA PHE A 218 -21.15 16.95 -7.19
C PHE A 218 -21.73 18.12 -8.01
N ARG A 219 -22.52 17.81 -9.04
CA ARG A 219 -23.24 18.81 -9.87
C ARG A 219 -24.31 19.56 -9.07
N SER A 220 -25.03 18.89 -8.17
CA SER A 220 -26.07 19.49 -7.31
C SER A 220 -25.49 20.25 -6.11
N GLY A 221 -24.20 20.06 -5.80
CA GLY A 221 -23.53 20.67 -4.65
C GLY A 221 -23.71 19.89 -3.33
N GLU A 222 -24.42 18.77 -3.33
CA GLU A 222 -24.54 17.87 -2.16
C GLU A 222 -23.21 17.23 -1.79
N LEU A 223 -22.35 16.99 -2.80
CA LEU A 223 -20.96 16.59 -2.63
C LEU A 223 -20.07 17.79 -3.00
N PRO A 224 -19.57 18.58 -2.03
CA PRO A 224 -18.82 19.80 -2.34
C PRO A 224 -17.37 19.54 -2.78
N VAL A 225 -16.82 18.34 -2.48
CA VAL A 225 -15.42 18.02 -2.76
C VAL A 225 -15.31 16.65 -3.44
N LEU A 226 -14.63 16.63 -4.58
CA LEU A 226 -14.38 15.41 -5.35
C LEU A 226 -12.88 15.26 -5.63
N PHE A 227 -12.33 14.09 -5.29
CA PHE A 227 -10.92 13.75 -5.50
C PHE A 227 -10.75 12.96 -6.78
N CYS A 228 -10.30 13.62 -7.84
CA CYS A 228 -10.32 13.04 -9.18
C CYS A 228 -8.94 12.52 -9.62
N SER A 229 -8.93 11.38 -10.29
CA SER A 229 -7.82 10.96 -11.16
C SER A 229 -7.94 11.64 -12.54
N PRO A 230 -7.12 11.27 -13.56
CA PRO A 230 -7.30 11.76 -14.93
C PRO A 230 -8.68 11.48 -15.55
N THR A 231 -9.53 10.68 -14.90
CA THR A 231 -10.94 10.46 -15.29
C THR A 231 -11.75 11.74 -15.50
N MET A 232 -11.36 12.85 -14.89
CA MET A 232 -12.06 14.14 -15.02
C MET A 232 -11.29 15.13 -15.94
N GLU A 233 -10.16 14.69 -16.52
CA GLU A 233 -9.46 15.46 -17.55
C GLU A 233 -10.21 15.42 -18.88
N LEU A 234 -10.90 14.32 -19.19
CA LEU A 234 -11.59 14.08 -20.46
C LEU A 234 -13.10 13.81 -20.26
N GLY A 235 -13.93 14.37 -21.13
CA GLY A 235 -15.27 13.83 -21.43
C GLY A 235 -16.41 14.04 -20.42
N VAL A 236 -16.15 14.38 -19.16
CA VAL A 236 -17.23 14.66 -18.19
C VAL A 236 -17.64 16.13 -18.27
N ASP A 237 -18.93 16.38 -18.46
CA ASP A 237 -19.50 17.73 -18.36
C ASP A 237 -19.85 18.02 -16.89
N ILE A 238 -18.96 18.78 -16.28
CA ILE A 238 -19.06 19.22 -14.91
C ILE A 238 -19.49 20.68 -15.00
N ALA A 239 -20.56 21.02 -14.29
CA ALA A 239 -21.00 22.40 -14.14
C ALA A 239 -19.90 23.30 -13.54
N GLU A 240 -20.18 24.59 -13.44
CA GLU A 240 -19.24 25.66 -13.06
C GLU A 240 -18.41 25.33 -11.81
N LEU A 241 -17.13 24.99 -11.99
CA LEU A 241 -16.20 24.83 -10.88
C LEU A 241 -15.55 26.15 -10.50
N ASN A 242 -15.59 26.48 -9.21
CA ASN A 242 -14.90 27.66 -8.68
C ASN A 242 -13.45 27.37 -8.30
N VAL A 243 -13.13 26.13 -7.88
CA VAL A 243 -11.81 25.79 -7.33
C VAL A 243 -11.31 24.47 -7.91
N VAL A 244 -10.07 24.48 -8.42
CA VAL A 244 -9.33 23.27 -8.81
C VAL A 244 -8.04 23.19 -8.01
N ASN A 245 -7.94 22.14 -7.20
CA ASN A 245 -6.73 21.78 -6.46
C ASN A 245 -5.96 20.70 -7.20
N MET A 246 -4.76 21.02 -7.68
CA MET A 246 -3.83 20.02 -8.19
C MET A 246 -2.80 19.67 -7.12
N ARG A 247 -2.92 18.46 -6.57
CA ARG A 247 -2.03 17.96 -5.50
C ARG A 247 -0.55 17.93 -5.91
N ASN A 248 -0.26 17.63 -7.16
CA ASN A 248 1.09 17.65 -7.73
C ASN A 248 1.03 18.44 -9.04
N VAL A 249 2.20 18.90 -9.51
CA VAL A 249 2.31 19.49 -10.85
C VAL A 249 1.90 18.45 -11.91
N PRO A 250 0.97 18.77 -12.83
CA PRO A 250 0.59 17.87 -13.91
C PRO A 250 1.79 17.46 -14.78
N PRO A 251 1.79 16.25 -15.37
CA PRO A 251 2.96 15.75 -16.11
C PRO A 251 3.41 16.66 -17.25
N THR A 252 2.43 17.21 -17.98
CA THR A 252 2.66 18.09 -19.14
C THR A 252 1.77 19.34 -19.10
N PRO A 253 2.15 20.41 -19.83
CA PRO A 253 1.31 21.60 -20.00
C PRO A 253 -0.10 21.29 -20.54
N ALA A 254 -0.23 20.26 -21.37
CA ALA A 254 -1.52 19.83 -21.89
C ALA A 254 -2.46 19.34 -20.77
N ASN A 255 -1.93 18.52 -19.85
CA ASN A 255 -2.71 18.06 -18.69
C ASN A 255 -3.07 19.23 -17.77
N TYR A 256 -2.16 20.19 -17.58
CA TYR A 256 -2.44 21.39 -16.80
C TYR A 256 -3.61 22.18 -17.40
N ALA A 257 -3.55 22.52 -18.68
CA ALA A 257 -4.60 23.27 -19.37
C ALA A 257 -5.96 22.56 -19.34
N GLN A 258 -5.98 21.23 -19.53
CA GLN A 258 -7.22 20.45 -19.45
C GLN A 258 -7.82 20.43 -18.05
N ARG A 259 -7.00 20.33 -16.99
CA ARG A 259 -7.46 20.32 -15.59
C ARG A 259 -7.88 21.72 -15.13
N SER A 260 -7.07 22.73 -15.41
CA SER A 260 -7.35 24.12 -15.00
C SER A 260 -8.55 24.69 -15.74
N GLY A 261 -8.73 24.35 -17.03
CA GLY A 261 -9.86 24.78 -17.86
C GLY A 261 -11.21 24.19 -17.45
N ARG A 262 -11.26 23.35 -16.41
CA ARG A 262 -12.51 22.91 -15.78
C ARG A 262 -13.11 23.96 -14.86
N ALA A 263 -12.27 24.83 -14.29
CA ALA A 263 -12.74 25.94 -13.47
C ALA A 263 -12.95 27.21 -14.32
N GLY A 264 -13.87 28.07 -13.88
CA GLY A 264 -14.04 29.41 -14.46
C GLY A 264 -14.76 29.44 -15.80
N ARG A 265 -15.65 28.48 -16.04
CA ARG A 265 -16.60 28.53 -17.16
C ARG A 265 -17.59 29.69 -16.96
N SER A 266 -18.17 30.18 -18.05
CA SER A 266 -19.19 31.26 -18.04
C SER A 266 -18.73 32.61 -17.48
N GLY A 267 -17.43 32.86 -17.34
CA GLY A 267 -16.89 34.14 -16.83
C GLY A 267 -16.87 34.26 -15.30
N GLN A 268 -17.21 33.20 -14.56
CA GLN A 268 -17.06 33.17 -13.10
C GLN A 268 -15.58 33.15 -12.70
N PRO A 269 -15.21 33.85 -11.60
CA PRO A 269 -13.85 33.78 -11.08
C PRO A 269 -13.52 32.36 -10.61
N ALA A 270 -12.32 31.90 -10.96
CA ALA A 270 -11.83 30.58 -10.60
C ALA A 270 -10.47 30.65 -9.91
N LEU A 271 -10.30 29.82 -8.90
CA LEU A 271 -9.03 29.61 -8.22
C LEU A 271 -8.44 28.27 -8.63
N VAL A 272 -7.33 28.32 -9.34
CA VAL A 272 -6.54 27.13 -9.68
C VAL A 272 -5.27 27.18 -8.87
N PHE A 273 -5.04 26.18 -8.01
CA PHE A 273 -3.80 26.07 -7.25
C PHE A 273 -3.13 24.73 -7.47
N THR A 274 -1.81 24.76 -7.57
CA THR A 274 -0.97 23.58 -7.78
C THR A 274 0.03 23.46 -6.65
N TYR A 275 -0.07 22.40 -5.87
CA TYR A 275 0.90 22.09 -4.85
C TYR A 275 2.13 21.43 -5.48
N CYS A 276 3.32 21.86 -5.06
CA CYS A 276 4.60 21.36 -5.54
C CYS A 276 5.34 20.66 -4.40
N THR A 277 5.51 19.35 -4.50
CA THR A 277 6.18 18.55 -3.48
C THR A 277 7.70 18.77 -3.50
N THR A 278 8.33 18.88 -2.33
CA THR A 278 9.80 19.01 -2.20
C THR A 278 10.57 17.77 -2.65
N GLY A 279 9.94 16.59 -2.55
CA GLY A 279 10.52 15.30 -2.95
C GLY A 279 10.43 14.96 -4.44
N SER A 280 9.81 15.80 -5.29
CA SER A 280 9.63 15.53 -6.72
C SER A 280 10.50 16.47 -7.55
N PRO A 281 11.53 15.97 -8.27
CA PRO A 281 12.35 16.81 -9.15
C PRO A 281 11.54 17.52 -10.23
N HIS A 282 10.47 16.88 -10.73
CA HIS A 282 9.53 17.47 -11.69
C HIS A 282 8.80 18.67 -11.07
N ASP A 283 8.20 18.50 -9.89
CA ASP A 283 7.49 19.58 -9.20
C ASP A 283 8.44 20.75 -8.91
N GLN A 284 9.65 20.46 -8.43
CA GLN A 284 10.67 21.48 -8.15
C GLN A 284 11.13 22.22 -9.40
N TYR A 285 11.22 21.52 -10.54
CA TYR A 285 11.58 22.12 -11.83
C TYR A 285 10.54 23.16 -12.25
N TYR A 286 9.25 22.83 -12.14
CA TYR A 286 8.15 23.72 -12.53
C TYR A 286 7.80 24.76 -11.47
N PHE A 287 8.02 24.48 -10.19
CA PHE A 287 7.91 25.49 -9.13
C PHE A 287 8.85 26.67 -9.38
N LYS A 288 10.08 26.38 -9.83
CA LYS A 288 11.07 27.40 -10.21
C LYS A 288 10.78 28.07 -11.57
N ARG A 289 9.94 27.45 -12.40
CA ARG A 289 9.66 27.87 -13.80
C ARG A 289 8.18 27.71 -14.15
N PRO A 290 7.26 28.38 -13.42
CA PRO A 290 5.81 28.14 -13.57
C PRO A 290 5.29 28.43 -14.98
N GLN A 291 5.89 29.38 -15.69
CA GLN A 291 5.55 29.75 -17.07
C GLN A 291 5.65 28.57 -18.05
N LEU A 292 6.56 27.61 -17.81
CA LEU A 292 6.70 26.44 -18.68
C LEU A 292 5.54 25.45 -18.53
N MET A 293 4.80 25.49 -17.42
CA MET A 293 3.60 24.66 -17.20
C MET A 293 2.34 25.41 -17.62
N VAL A 294 2.20 26.68 -17.22
CA VAL A 294 0.99 27.48 -17.44
C VAL A 294 0.88 27.95 -18.90
N ALA A 295 1.98 28.37 -19.51
CA ALA A 295 2.05 28.86 -20.89
C ALA A 295 2.91 27.96 -21.79
N GLY A 296 3.17 26.72 -21.35
CA GLY A 296 3.97 25.75 -22.11
C GLY A 296 3.28 25.29 -23.40
N SER A 297 4.08 24.92 -24.40
CA SER A 297 3.56 24.38 -25.66
C SER A 297 2.98 22.98 -25.48
N VAL A 298 1.78 22.76 -26.01
CA VAL A 298 1.18 21.42 -26.11
C VAL A 298 1.79 20.69 -27.32
N GLY A 299 2.53 19.62 -27.07
CA GLY A 299 3.08 18.79 -28.14
C GLY A 299 2.00 18.01 -28.89
N LEU A 300 2.20 17.79 -30.19
CA LEU A 300 1.32 16.93 -30.99
C LEU A 300 1.43 15.46 -30.53
N PRO A 301 0.31 14.73 -30.40
CA PRO A 301 0.35 13.31 -30.07
C PRO A 301 1.03 12.54 -31.20
N ARG A 302 1.93 11.63 -30.84
CA ARG A 302 2.59 10.70 -31.79
C ARG A 302 1.88 9.36 -31.71
N LEU A 303 1.57 8.78 -32.87
CA LEU A 303 0.98 7.45 -32.98
C LEU A 303 2.02 6.50 -33.56
N ASP A 304 2.34 5.43 -32.82
CA ASP A 304 3.15 4.34 -33.34
C ASP A 304 2.22 3.26 -33.91
N LEU A 305 1.97 3.34 -35.22
CA LEU A 305 1.15 2.36 -35.93
C LEU A 305 1.88 1.04 -36.18
N THR A 306 3.17 0.97 -35.85
CA THR A 306 4.04 -0.20 -36.06
C THR A 306 4.37 -0.92 -34.77
N ASN A 307 3.66 -0.60 -33.68
CA ASN A 307 3.85 -1.29 -32.42
C ASN A 307 3.44 -2.77 -32.55
N GLN A 308 4.41 -3.68 -32.40
CA GLN A 308 4.20 -5.10 -32.62
C GLN A 308 3.12 -5.69 -31.70
N GLU A 309 3.15 -5.39 -30.40
CA GLU A 309 2.23 -5.95 -29.42
C GLU A 309 0.78 -5.50 -29.69
N LEU A 310 0.63 -4.23 -30.06
CA LEU A 310 -0.65 -3.66 -30.47
C LEU A 310 -1.23 -4.42 -31.66
N ILE A 311 -0.44 -4.60 -32.71
CA ILE A 311 -0.87 -5.32 -33.90
C ILE A 311 -1.22 -6.77 -33.54
N GLN A 312 -0.40 -7.45 -32.72
CA GLN A 312 -0.69 -8.82 -32.26
C GLN A 312 -2.02 -8.91 -31.50
N ALA A 313 -2.33 -7.97 -30.61
CA ALA A 313 -3.60 -7.96 -29.88
C ALA A 313 -4.80 -7.79 -30.83
N HIS A 314 -4.72 -6.90 -31.83
CA HIS A 314 -5.78 -6.77 -32.83
C HIS A 314 -5.90 -8.01 -33.73
N LEU A 315 -4.78 -8.62 -34.12
CA LEU A 315 -4.80 -9.87 -34.89
C LEU A 315 -5.48 -11.01 -34.13
N ARG A 316 -5.19 -11.14 -32.83
CA ARG A 316 -5.85 -12.11 -31.93
C ARG A 316 -7.35 -11.82 -31.79
N ALA A 317 -7.74 -10.56 -31.73
CA ALA A 317 -9.16 -10.18 -31.74
C ALA A 317 -9.84 -10.55 -33.07
N ILE A 318 -9.19 -10.33 -34.21
CA ILE A 318 -9.68 -10.77 -35.53
C ILE A 318 -9.81 -12.30 -35.59
N TRP A 319 -8.81 -13.02 -35.07
CA TRP A 319 -8.84 -14.48 -34.97
C TRP A 319 -10.01 -14.97 -34.11
N LEU A 320 -10.17 -14.43 -32.90
CA LEU A 320 -11.26 -14.78 -31.99
C LEU A 320 -12.63 -14.46 -32.60
N ALA A 321 -12.76 -13.32 -33.29
CA ALA A 321 -14.00 -13.00 -34.00
C ALA A 321 -14.30 -14.00 -35.15
N ALA A 322 -13.26 -14.59 -35.76
CA ALA A 322 -13.42 -15.59 -36.81
C ALA A 322 -13.82 -16.98 -36.28
N THR A 323 -13.51 -17.30 -35.02
CA THR A 323 -13.93 -18.56 -34.38
C THR A 323 -15.40 -18.52 -33.97
N GLY A 324 -15.95 -17.33 -33.70
CA GLY A 324 -17.35 -17.17 -33.25
C GLY A 324 -17.60 -17.67 -31.83
N VAL A 325 -16.53 -17.95 -31.08
CA VAL A 325 -16.60 -18.39 -29.68
C VAL A 325 -17.11 -17.25 -28.83
N ASP A 326 -18.13 -17.54 -28.01
CA ASP A 326 -18.56 -16.66 -26.94
C ASP A 326 -17.75 -16.98 -25.68
N LEU A 327 -16.93 -16.02 -25.24
CA LEU A 327 -16.10 -16.13 -24.04
C LEU A 327 -16.90 -16.07 -22.72
N LYS A 328 -18.23 -15.95 -22.79
CA LYS A 328 -19.12 -15.95 -21.63
C LYS A 328 -18.73 -14.86 -20.62
N HIS A 329 -19.13 -15.06 -19.36
CA HIS A 329 -18.98 -14.05 -18.32
C HIS A 329 -17.72 -14.28 -17.46
N SER A 330 -17.32 -15.54 -17.23
CA SER A 330 -16.20 -15.87 -16.35
C SER A 330 -15.29 -16.94 -16.97
N LEU A 331 -14.03 -16.98 -16.53
CA LEU A 331 -13.08 -18.01 -16.94
C LEU A 331 -13.50 -19.42 -16.49
N LYS A 332 -14.40 -19.57 -15.49
CA LYS A 332 -14.99 -20.86 -15.13
C LYS A 332 -15.77 -21.50 -16.28
N ASP A 333 -16.29 -20.69 -17.21
CA ASP A 333 -17.05 -21.16 -18.36
C ASP A 333 -16.13 -21.54 -19.53
N ILE A 334 -14.86 -21.12 -19.46
CA ILE A 334 -13.83 -21.34 -20.49
C ILE A 334 -12.89 -22.47 -20.11
N LEU A 335 -12.66 -22.70 -18.82
CA LEU A 335 -11.74 -23.69 -18.27
C LEU A 335 -12.49 -24.87 -17.66
N ASP A 336 -11.93 -26.06 -17.76
CA ASP A 336 -12.44 -27.23 -17.07
C ASP A 336 -11.89 -27.28 -15.63
N LEU A 337 -12.74 -26.93 -14.66
CA LEU A 337 -12.38 -26.92 -13.24
C LEU A 337 -12.38 -28.30 -12.59
N SER A 338 -12.82 -29.35 -13.30
CA SER A 338 -12.82 -30.72 -12.78
C SER A 338 -11.46 -31.40 -12.89
N GLU A 339 -10.57 -30.89 -13.76
CA GLU A 339 -9.22 -31.37 -13.94
C GLU A 339 -8.19 -30.52 -13.19
N GLU A 340 -7.15 -31.15 -12.63
CA GLU A 340 -6.06 -30.47 -11.92
C GLU A 340 -5.27 -29.50 -12.82
N SER A 341 -5.14 -29.84 -14.11
CA SER A 341 -4.43 -29.02 -15.08
C SER A 341 -5.20 -27.76 -15.51
N LEU A 342 -6.50 -27.67 -15.19
CA LEU A 342 -7.41 -26.58 -15.56
C LEU A 342 -7.34 -26.24 -17.07
N PRO A 343 -7.49 -27.23 -17.97
CA PRO A 343 -7.35 -27.01 -19.41
C PRO A 343 -8.50 -26.15 -19.94
N VAL A 344 -8.33 -25.58 -21.13
CA VAL A 344 -9.46 -24.97 -21.86
C VAL A 344 -10.51 -26.06 -22.11
N ALA A 345 -11.76 -25.79 -21.71
CA ALA A 345 -12.87 -26.72 -21.81
C ALA A 345 -13.03 -27.24 -23.24
N ALA A 346 -13.34 -28.54 -23.37
CA ALA A 346 -13.41 -29.20 -24.67
C ALA A 346 -14.38 -28.50 -25.65
N SER A 347 -15.52 -27.99 -25.15
CA SER A 347 -16.51 -27.24 -25.92
C SER A 347 -15.93 -25.98 -26.57
N VAL A 348 -15.09 -25.24 -25.85
CA VAL A 348 -14.40 -24.04 -26.32
C VAL A 348 -13.23 -24.42 -27.23
N ARG A 349 -12.43 -25.41 -26.82
CA ARG A 349 -11.26 -25.87 -27.59
C ARG A 349 -11.62 -26.32 -29.00
N VAL A 350 -12.70 -27.10 -29.14
CA VAL A 350 -13.16 -27.59 -30.46
C VAL A 350 -13.52 -26.46 -31.42
N GLN A 351 -13.94 -25.30 -30.92
CA GLN A 351 -14.25 -24.12 -31.75
C GLN A 351 -13.00 -23.29 -32.07
N LEU A 352 -12.05 -23.20 -31.13
CA LEU A 352 -10.81 -22.43 -31.32
C LEU A 352 -9.80 -23.13 -32.23
N ASP A 353 -9.76 -24.47 -32.22
CA ASP A 353 -8.75 -25.28 -32.92
C ASP A 353 -9.17 -25.64 -34.37
N GLN A 354 -10.23 -25.02 -34.90
CA GLN A 354 -10.68 -25.28 -36.26
C GLN A 354 -9.78 -24.59 -37.30
N PRO A 355 -9.44 -25.24 -38.43
CA PRO A 355 -8.64 -24.62 -39.50
C PRO A 355 -9.35 -23.46 -40.22
N SER A 356 -10.70 -23.49 -40.28
CA SER A 356 -11.52 -22.51 -41.01
C SER A 356 -11.40 -21.07 -40.46
N PRO A 357 -11.50 -20.84 -39.14
CA PRO A 357 -11.21 -19.54 -38.52
C PRO A 357 -9.86 -18.94 -38.88
N VAL A 358 -8.77 -19.74 -38.90
CA VAL A 358 -7.43 -19.23 -39.22
C VAL A 358 -7.36 -18.66 -40.63
N LYS A 359 -7.97 -19.33 -41.61
CA LYS A 359 -8.02 -18.85 -42.99
C LYS A 359 -8.80 -17.53 -43.11
N LYS A 360 -9.99 -17.45 -42.52
CA LYS A 360 -10.81 -16.23 -42.51
C LYS A 360 -10.12 -15.08 -41.78
N ALA A 361 -9.46 -15.38 -40.66
CA ALA A 361 -8.71 -14.42 -39.88
C ALA A 361 -7.51 -13.89 -40.67
N ARG A 362 -6.78 -14.76 -41.37
CA ARG A 362 -5.66 -14.38 -42.24
C ARG A 362 -6.08 -13.40 -43.32
N GLU A 363 -7.16 -13.68 -44.06
CA GLU A 363 -7.65 -12.80 -45.12
C GLU A 363 -7.98 -11.39 -44.58
N ARG A 364 -8.70 -11.31 -43.45
CA ARG A 364 -9.04 -10.04 -42.79
C ARG A 364 -7.81 -9.32 -42.22
N ALA A 365 -6.93 -10.06 -41.55
CA ALA A 365 -5.70 -9.55 -40.98
C ALA A 365 -4.79 -8.95 -42.05
N GLN A 366 -4.62 -9.63 -43.17
CA GLN A 366 -3.82 -9.14 -44.29
C GLN A 366 -4.38 -7.84 -44.85
N ALA A 367 -5.71 -7.75 -45.01
CA ALA A 367 -6.35 -6.51 -45.47
C ALA A 367 -6.05 -5.33 -44.54
N VAL A 368 -6.06 -5.56 -43.22
CA VAL A 368 -5.69 -4.54 -42.22
C VAL A 368 -4.21 -4.17 -42.31
N LEU A 369 -3.30 -5.15 -42.37
CA LEU A 369 -1.85 -4.89 -42.46
C LEU A 369 -1.48 -4.13 -43.73
N ASN A 370 -2.16 -4.40 -44.85
CA ASN A 370 -1.95 -3.68 -46.11
C ASN A 370 -2.25 -2.17 -45.99
N THR A 371 -3.11 -1.75 -45.05
CA THR A 371 -3.38 -0.32 -44.81
C THR A 371 -2.23 0.43 -44.16
N LEU A 372 -1.30 -0.29 -43.51
CA LEU A 372 -0.09 0.29 -42.90
C LEU A 372 0.98 0.60 -43.95
N GLY A 373 0.93 -0.05 -45.12
CA GLY A 373 1.81 0.19 -46.26
C GLY A 373 3.29 0.03 -45.91
N GLU A 374 4.13 0.90 -46.50
CA GLU A 374 5.59 0.90 -46.36
C GLU A 374 6.07 1.03 -44.91
N ARG A 375 5.25 1.59 -44.01
CA ARG A 375 5.61 1.73 -42.58
C ARG A 375 5.84 0.39 -41.91
N LEU A 376 5.12 -0.64 -42.34
CA LEU A 376 5.26 -1.99 -41.80
C LEU A 376 6.54 -2.66 -42.31
N ASP A 377 6.96 -2.36 -43.55
CA ASP A 377 8.20 -2.86 -44.14
C ASP A 377 9.44 -2.24 -43.49
N GLU A 378 9.34 -1.00 -42.99
CA GLU A 378 10.38 -0.34 -42.21
C GLU A 378 10.51 -0.86 -40.76
N ALA A 379 9.57 -1.70 -40.30
CA ALA A 379 9.57 -2.21 -38.94
C ALA A 379 10.56 -3.37 -38.77
N ASP A 380 11.38 -3.31 -37.71
CA ASP A 380 12.45 -4.29 -37.48
C ASP A 380 11.93 -5.72 -37.17
N TRP A 381 10.62 -5.87 -36.98
CA TRP A 381 9.97 -7.10 -36.51
C TRP A 381 9.15 -7.83 -37.55
N TYR A 382 8.75 -7.14 -38.62
CA TYR A 382 7.84 -7.70 -39.60
C TYR A 382 8.61 -8.54 -40.61
N THR A 383 8.10 -9.74 -40.89
CA THR A 383 8.56 -10.59 -42.00
C THR A 383 7.33 -11.10 -42.75
N PRO A 384 7.46 -11.50 -44.03
CA PRO A 384 6.32 -12.03 -44.79
C PRO A 384 5.63 -13.22 -44.11
N GLU A 385 6.38 -14.04 -43.37
CA GLU A 385 5.87 -15.21 -42.63
C GLU A 385 5.31 -14.87 -41.24
N TRP A 386 5.50 -13.64 -40.76
CA TRP A 386 5.17 -13.25 -39.40
C TRP A 386 3.67 -13.35 -39.10
N LEU A 387 2.81 -12.96 -40.05
CA LEU A 387 1.36 -13.04 -39.89
C LEU A 387 0.93 -14.49 -39.65
N ASP A 388 1.44 -15.40 -40.47
CA ASP A 388 1.10 -16.82 -40.41
C ASP A 388 1.63 -17.47 -39.13
N ALA A 389 2.89 -17.18 -38.78
CA ALA A 389 3.49 -17.64 -37.54
C ALA A 389 2.74 -17.13 -36.30
N THR A 390 2.25 -15.89 -36.35
CA THR A 390 1.47 -15.29 -35.25
C THR A 390 0.10 -15.94 -35.13
N LEU A 391 -0.62 -16.13 -36.24
CA LEU A 391 -1.94 -16.75 -36.25
C LEU A 391 -1.88 -18.22 -35.82
N ALA A 392 -0.86 -18.97 -36.24
CA ALA A 392 -0.66 -20.37 -35.85
C ALA A 392 -0.50 -20.55 -34.34
N LYS A 393 0.08 -19.56 -33.64
CA LYS A 393 0.27 -19.58 -32.18
C LYS A 393 -0.91 -19.00 -31.39
N SER A 394 -1.99 -18.58 -32.04
CA SER A 394 -3.12 -17.90 -31.38
C SER A 394 -3.73 -18.71 -30.24
N PHE A 395 -3.97 -20.01 -30.45
CA PHE A 395 -4.55 -20.89 -29.41
C PHE A 395 -3.58 -21.08 -28.23
N GLU A 396 -2.29 -21.28 -28.51
CA GLU A 396 -1.27 -21.45 -27.48
C GLU A 396 -1.16 -20.21 -26.59
N VAL A 397 -1.20 -19.02 -27.21
CA VAL A 397 -1.16 -17.74 -26.48
C VAL A 397 -2.48 -17.49 -25.73
N PHE A 398 -3.64 -17.87 -26.30
CA PHE A 398 -4.93 -17.82 -25.61
C PHE A 398 -4.90 -18.70 -24.35
N ASN A 399 -4.40 -19.93 -24.47
CA ASN A 399 -4.28 -20.85 -23.35
C ASN A 399 -3.34 -20.29 -22.27
N ARG A 400 -2.20 -19.71 -22.66
CA ARG A 400 -1.26 -19.08 -21.71
C ARG A 400 -1.83 -17.83 -21.03
N ALA A 401 -2.69 -17.07 -21.70
CA ALA A 401 -3.36 -15.94 -21.08
C ALA A 401 -4.27 -16.38 -19.90
N CYS A 402 -4.69 -17.64 -19.83
CA CYS A 402 -5.43 -18.17 -18.68
C CYS A 402 -4.55 -18.49 -17.47
N ASP A 403 -3.21 -18.51 -17.59
CA ASP A 403 -2.30 -18.97 -16.54
C ASP A 403 -2.40 -18.13 -15.26
N ARG A 404 -2.54 -16.79 -15.37
CA ARG A 404 -2.71 -15.94 -14.18
C ARG A 404 -3.96 -16.32 -13.37
N TRP A 405 -5.08 -16.58 -14.05
CA TRP A 405 -6.30 -17.03 -13.38
C TRP A 405 -6.11 -18.42 -12.76
N ARG A 406 -5.43 -19.35 -13.46
CA ARG A 406 -5.11 -20.69 -12.93
C ARG A 406 -4.26 -20.60 -11.67
N ASP A 407 -3.24 -19.74 -11.66
CA ASP A 407 -2.35 -19.52 -10.52
C ASP A 407 -3.15 -19.01 -9.31
N LEU A 408 -4.00 -18.01 -9.51
CA LEU A 408 -4.85 -17.45 -8.45
C LEU A 408 -5.84 -18.50 -7.91
N TYR A 409 -6.49 -19.26 -8.80
CA TYR A 409 -7.45 -20.29 -8.43
C TYR A 409 -6.79 -21.43 -7.65
N ARG A 410 -5.64 -21.92 -8.13
CA ARG A 410 -4.85 -22.97 -7.43
C ARG A 410 -4.36 -22.48 -6.08
N ALA A 411 -3.79 -21.28 -6.00
CA ALA A 411 -3.30 -20.71 -4.75
C ALA A 411 -4.42 -20.56 -3.72
N ALA A 412 -5.58 -20.04 -4.13
CA ALA A 412 -6.73 -19.89 -3.25
C ALA A 412 -7.31 -21.25 -2.80
N THR A 413 -7.41 -22.22 -3.70
CA THR A 413 -7.91 -23.58 -3.38
C THR A 413 -6.97 -24.30 -2.41
N GLN A 414 -5.66 -24.31 -2.70
CA GLN A 414 -4.67 -24.93 -1.84
C GLN A 414 -4.59 -24.24 -0.48
N GLN A 415 -4.64 -22.90 -0.44
CA GLN A 415 -4.73 -22.16 0.82
C GLN A 415 -5.97 -22.59 1.60
N MET A 416 -7.14 -22.67 0.97
CA MET A 416 -8.37 -23.09 1.63
C MET A 416 -8.23 -24.49 2.24
N ASP A 417 -7.70 -25.47 1.51
CA ASP A 417 -7.53 -26.84 1.96
C ASP A 417 -6.52 -26.98 3.12
N ILE A 418 -5.37 -26.32 3.01
CA ILE A 418 -4.35 -26.31 4.07
C ILE A 418 -4.93 -25.72 5.35
N GLN A 419 -5.57 -24.55 5.24
CA GLN A 419 -6.13 -23.86 6.41
C GLN A 419 -7.33 -24.62 6.98
N HIS A 420 -8.11 -25.32 6.15
CA HIS A 420 -9.18 -26.20 6.62
C HIS A 420 -8.64 -27.32 7.52
N LYS A 421 -7.56 -27.99 7.07
CA LYS A 421 -6.88 -29.05 7.84
C LYS A 421 -6.33 -28.50 9.16
N ILE A 422 -5.64 -27.35 9.14
CA ILE A 422 -5.09 -26.72 10.35
C ILE A 422 -6.21 -26.33 11.32
N SER A 423 -7.32 -25.77 10.83
CA SER A 423 -8.44 -25.33 11.68
C SER A 423 -9.11 -26.48 12.43
N LYS A 424 -9.09 -27.69 11.85
CA LYS A 424 -9.67 -28.90 12.43
C LYS A 424 -8.71 -29.70 13.32
N ASP A 425 -7.42 -29.37 13.33
CA ASP A 425 -6.41 -30.11 14.09
C ASP A 425 -6.48 -29.75 15.59
N PRO A 426 -6.93 -30.66 16.47
CA PRO A 426 -7.08 -30.38 17.90
C PRO A 426 -5.74 -30.24 18.63
N SER A 427 -4.61 -30.64 18.01
CA SER A 427 -3.27 -30.51 18.60
C SER A 427 -2.70 -29.09 18.52
N ARG A 428 -3.31 -28.22 17.70
CA ARG A 428 -2.88 -26.83 17.49
C ARG A 428 -3.45 -25.90 18.56
N SER A 429 -2.73 -24.80 18.79
CA SER A 429 -3.18 -23.78 19.76
C SER A 429 -4.51 -23.15 19.31
N LYS A 430 -5.28 -22.61 20.26
CA LYS A 430 -6.53 -21.89 19.93
C LYS A 430 -6.26 -20.72 18.96
N SER A 431 -5.16 -19.99 19.18
CA SER A 431 -4.73 -18.88 18.32
C SER A 431 -4.46 -19.34 16.87
N ASP A 432 -3.76 -20.46 16.70
CA ASP A 432 -3.47 -21.02 15.37
C ASP A 432 -4.76 -21.43 14.64
N ARG A 433 -5.70 -22.05 15.35
CA ARG A 433 -7.00 -22.45 14.79
C ARG A 433 -7.86 -21.25 14.39
N ASP A 434 -7.91 -20.22 15.24
CA ASP A 434 -8.63 -18.97 14.95
C ASP A 434 -8.03 -18.27 13.72
N GLN A 435 -6.69 -18.25 13.61
CA GLN A 435 -6.01 -17.72 12.42
C GLN A 435 -6.33 -18.54 11.16
N ALA A 436 -6.28 -19.87 11.24
CA ALA A 436 -6.61 -20.74 10.11
C ALA A 436 -8.06 -20.54 9.65
N HIS A 437 -9.02 -20.38 10.56
CA HIS A 437 -10.40 -20.03 10.22
C HIS A 437 -10.52 -18.68 9.50
N ARG A 438 -9.70 -17.67 9.84
CA ARG A 438 -9.67 -16.39 9.12
C ARG A 438 -9.12 -16.56 7.70
N LEU A 439 -7.96 -17.22 7.56
CA LEU A 439 -7.31 -17.42 6.26
C LEU A 439 -8.13 -18.31 5.32
N HIS A 440 -8.88 -19.27 5.87
CA HIS A 440 -9.84 -20.07 5.11
C HIS A 440 -10.99 -19.21 4.57
N ARG A 441 -11.54 -18.30 5.39
CA ARG A 441 -12.61 -17.37 4.95
C ARG A 441 -12.10 -16.42 3.86
N GLU A 442 -10.88 -15.92 4.01
CA GLU A 442 -10.22 -15.09 2.99
C GLU A 442 -10.05 -15.85 1.66
N ALA A 443 -9.49 -17.07 1.71
CA ALA A 443 -9.30 -17.90 0.52
C ALA A 443 -10.64 -18.22 -0.19
N LYS A 444 -11.69 -18.53 0.59
CA LYS A 444 -13.04 -18.73 0.05
C LYS A 444 -13.56 -17.47 -0.65
N ALA A 445 -13.40 -16.29 -0.05
CA ALA A 445 -13.80 -15.03 -0.65
C ALA A 445 -13.04 -14.73 -1.96
N GLN A 446 -11.74 -15.08 -2.04
CA GLN A 446 -10.96 -14.98 -3.27
C GLN A 446 -11.54 -15.87 -4.37
N LEU A 447 -11.89 -17.13 -4.06
CA LEU A 447 -12.53 -18.04 -5.01
C LEU A 447 -13.88 -17.51 -5.49
N GLU A 448 -14.70 -16.96 -4.59
CA GLU A 448 -15.99 -16.35 -4.94
C GLU A 448 -15.84 -15.19 -5.93
N ILE A 449 -14.79 -14.37 -5.81
CA ILE A 449 -14.45 -13.32 -6.79
C ILE A 449 -14.03 -13.93 -8.14
N LEU A 450 -13.14 -14.93 -8.12
CA LEU A 450 -12.58 -15.55 -9.33
C LEU A 450 -13.63 -16.31 -10.15
N LEU A 451 -14.56 -16.97 -9.48
CA LEU A 451 -15.66 -17.71 -10.10
C LEU A 451 -16.78 -16.77 -10.55
N ASP A 452 -16.76 -15.52 -10.10
CA ASP A 452 -17.82 -14.53 -10.32
C ASP A 452 -19.22 -15.16 -10.15
N ASP A 453 -19.38 -15.94 -9.07
CA ASP A 453 -20.61 -16.71 -8.81
C ASP A 453 -21.74 -15.82 -8.27
N SER A 454 -21.61 -14.50 -8.47
CA SER A 454 -22.51 -13.49 -7.94
C SER A 454 -23.78 -13.31 -8.77
N SER A 455 -24.32 -14.43 -9.26
CA SER A 455 -25.61 -14.54 -9.96
C SER A 455 -26.83 -14.17 -9.10
N ASN A 456 -26.65 -13.75 -7.83
CA ASN A 456 -27.76 -13.53 -6.89
C ASN A 456 -27.93 -12.11 -6.32
N GLN A 457 -27.23 -11.07 -6.80
CA GLN A 457 -27.55 -9.69 -6.36
C GLN A 457 -27.46 -8.68 -7.51
N SER A 458 -28.64 -8.23 -7.95
CA SER A 458 -28.92 -7.01 -8.73
C SER A 458 -27.97 -6.69 -9.91
N GLY A 459 -28.23 -7.32 -11.05
CA GLY A 459 -28.54 -6.66 -12.34
C GLY A 459 -27.56 -5.71 -13.05
N SER A 460 -26.50 -5.20 -12.42
CA SER A 460 -25.71 -4.11 -13.02
C SER A 460 -24.21 -4.13 -12.71
N ARG A 461 -23.75 -5.03 -11.82
CA ARG A 461 -22.35 -5.04 -11.34
C ARG A 461 -21.46 -6.16 -11.89
N SER A 462 -22.00 -7.09 -12.68
CA SER A 462 -21.25 -8.25 -13.19
C SER A 462 -20.26 -7.87 -14.31
N ASN A 463 -20.59 -6.92 -15.19
CA ASN A 463 -19.71 -6.45 -16.26
C ASN A 463 -18.48 -5.61 -15.79
N HIS A 464 -18.35 -5.36 -14.49
CA HIS A 464 -17.27 -4.54 -13.92
C HIS A 464 -16.22 -5.34 -13.15
N SER A 465 -16.43 -6.65 -12.94
CA SER A 465 -15.40 -7.54 -12.42
C SER A 465 -14.18 -7.52 -13.34
N ASP A 466 -12.99 -7.34 -12.76
CA ASP A 466 -11.72 -7.48 -13.50
C ASP A 466 -11.54 -8.90 -14.09
N PHE A 467 -12.33 -9.87 -13.62
CA PHE A 467 -12.35 -11.25 -14.11
C PHE A 467 -13.46 -11.53 -15.13
N TYR A 468 -14.21 -10.51 -15.56
CA TYR A 468 -15.06 -10.62 -16.74
C TYR A 468 -14.22 -11.03 -17.94
N SER A 469 -14.57 -12.12 -18.63
CA SER A 469 -13.69 -12.80 -19.60
C SER A 469 -12.99 -11.85 -20.59
N TYR A 470 -13.72 -10.96 -21.26
CA TYR A 470 -13.13 -10.04 -22.25
C TYR A 470 -12.20 -9.00 -21.61
N ARG A 471 -12.56 -8.47 -20.43
CA ARG A 471 -11.72 -7.52 -19.68
C ARG A 471 -10.46 -8.20 -19.16
N TYR A 472 -10.60 -9.44 -18.70
CA TYR A 472 -9.48 -10.27 -18.28
C TYR A 472 -8.49 -10.46 -19.45
N PHE A 473 -8.94 -10.96 -20.60
CA PHE A 473 -8.05 -11.15 -21.77
C PHE A 473 -7.44 -9.85 -22.30
N ALA A 474 -8.15 -8.72 -22.16
CA ALA A 474 -7.57 -7.41 -22.47
C ALA A 474 -6.47 -7.01 -21.47
N SER A 475 -6.66 -7.28 -20.17
CA SER A 475 -5.64 -7.07 -19.13
C SER A 475 -4.42 -7.99 -19.28
N GLU A 476 -4.62 -9.18 -19.86
CA GLU A 476 -3.56 -10.13 -20.19
C GLU A 476 -2.81 -9.78 -21.50
N GLY A 477 -3.22 -8.74 -22.22
CA GLY A 477 -2.64 -8.36 -23.52
C GLY A 477 -2.98 -9.35 -24.66
N PHE A 478 -3.94 -10.24 -24.45
CA PHE A 478 -4.47 -11.10 -25.52
C PHE A 478 -5.41 -10.31 -26.44
N LEU A 479 -6.29 -9.50 -25.86
CA LEU A 479 -7.19 -8.58 -26.59
C LEU A 479 -6.73 -7.12 -26.45
N PRO A 480 -7.11 -6.24 -27.38
CA PRO A 480 -6.89 -4.81 -27.22
C PRO A 480 -7.70 -4.28 -26.02
N GLY A 481 -7.03 -3.56 -25.13
CA GLY A 481 -7.63 -2.91 -23.96
C GLY A 481 -7.37 -1.42 -23.93
N TYR A 482 -8.18 -0.66 -23.18
CA TYR A 482 -7.97 0.77 -22.94
C TYR A 482 -6.64 1.06 -22.24
N ASN A 483 -6.23 0.15 -21.34
CA ASN A 483 -4.88 0.11 -20.80
C ASN A 483 -4.04 -0.76 -21.72
N PHE A 484 -3.46 -0.16 -22.75
CA PHE A 484 -2.50 -0.83 -23.64
C PHE A 484 -1.38 -1.50 -22.81
N PRO A 485 -1.00 -2.74 -23.20
CA PRO A 485 -0.83 -3.87 -22.30
C PRO A 485 0.28 -3.64 -21.29
N ARG A 486 -0.07 -3.75 -20.00
CA ARG A 486 0.88 -4.11 -18.94
C ARG A 486 0.12 -4.99 -17.96
N LEU A 487 0.42 -6.28 -18.00
CA LEU A 487 -0.12 -7.29 -17.09
C LEU A 487 -0.11 -6.75 -15.65
N PRO A 488 -1.26 -6.47 -15.02
CA PRO A 488 -1.28 -5.71 -13.78
C PRO A 488 -0.83 -6.56 -12.59
N LEU A 489 -0.10 -5.94 -11.66
CA LEU A 489 0.07 -6.48 -10.32
C LEU A 489 -1.22 -6.18 -9.55
N SER A 490 -1.78 -7.17 -8.86
CA SER A 490 -3.01 -6.99 -8.08
C SER A 490 -2.77 -7.09 -6.57
N ALA A 491 -3.52 -6.30 -5.82
CA ALA A 491 -3.58 -6.34 -4.37
C ALA A 491 -4.98 -6.73 -3.92
N TYR A 492 -5.11 -7.80 -3.12
CA TYR A 492 -6.38 -8.19 -2.52
C TYR A 492 -6.73 -7.25 -1.36
N ILE A 493 -7.91 -6.63 -1.43
CA ILE A 493 -8.44 -5.70 -0.43
C ILE A 493 -9.59 -6.40 0.33
N PRO A 494 -9.40 -6.73 1.62
CA PRO A 494 -10.46 -7.31 2.41
C PRO A 494 -11.55 -6.28 2.72
N ALA A 495 -12.81 -6.66 2.53
CA ALA A 495 -13.96 -5.83 2.83
C ALA A 495 -14.48 -6.05 4.26
N ARG A 496 -15.15 -5.03 4.80
CA ARG A 496 -15.72 -5.03 6.16
C ARG A 496 -17.20 -5.44 6.20
N ARG A 497 -17.96 -5.09 5.16
CA ARG A 497 -19.40 -5.42 4.96
C ARG A 497 -19.78 -5.53 3.47
N GLU A 498 -19.07 -4.83 2.60
CA GLU A 498 -19.16 -4.98 1.14
C GLU A 498 -18.38 -6.20 0.64
N ARG A 499 -18.32 -6.41 -0.68
CA ARG A 499 -17.58 -7.53 -1.28
C ARG A 499 -16.08 -7.24 -1.29
N HIS A 500 -15.29 -8.27 -1.04
CA HIS A 500 -13.84 -8.25 -1.24
C HIS A 500 -13.50 -7.88 -2.70
N GLU A 501 -12.39 -7.19 -2.92
CA GLU A 501 -12.02 -6.70 -4.26
C GLU A 501 -10.52 -6.85 -4.52
N TYR A 502 -10.14 -6.88 -5.80
CA TYR A 502 -8.75 -6.77 -6.24
C TYR A 502 -8.47 -5.39 -6.79
N LEU A 503 -7.45 -4.73 -6.25
CA LEU A 503 -6.94 -3.47 -6.76
C LEU A 503 -5.80 -3.73 -7.75
N GLN A 504 -5.98 -3.35 -9.01
CA GLN A 504 -4.96 -3.52 -10.05
C GLN A 504 -4.11 -2.27 -10.28
N ARG A 505 -2.79 -2.47 -10.47
CA ARG A 505 -1.85 -1.39 -10.85
C ARG A 505 -0.88 -1.87 -11.94
N PRO A 506 -0.46 -0.99 -12.86
CA PRO A 506 0.65 -1.29 -13.77
C PRO A 506 1.90 -1.69 -12.97
N ARG A 507 2.60 -2.74 -13.40
CA ARG A 507 3.75 -3.34 -12.71
C ARG A 507 4.78 -2.32 -12.23
N PHE A 508 5.15 -1.38 -13.10
CA PHE A 508 6.19 -0.39 -12.82
C PHE A 508 5.85 0.56 -11.67
N LEU A 509 4.56 0.84 -11.43
CA LEU A 509 4.10 1.59 -10.25
C LEU A 509 3.90 0.65 -9.06
N ALA A 510 3.31 -0.51 -9.33
CA ALA A 510 2.94 -1.48 -8.33
C ALA A 510 4.12 -1.99 -7.51
N ILE A 511 5.31 -2.17 -8.10
CA ILE A 511 6.50 -2.58 -7.32
C ILE A 511 6.82 -1.61 -6.16
N SER A 512 6.42 -0.34 -6.29
CA SER A 512 6.58 0.68 -5.26
C SER A 512 5.32 0.93 -4.43
N GLU A 513 4.12 0.78 -5.01
CA GLU A 513 2.85 0.97 -4.29
C GLU A 513 2.43 -0.26 -3.49
N PHE A 514 2.71 -1.45 -4.02
CA PHE A 514 2.41 -2.77 -3.47
C PHE A 514 3.67 -3.49 -2.98
N GLY A 515 4.74 -2.75 -2.72
CA GLY A 515 5.98 -3.30 -2.17
C GLY A 515 5.81 -3.84 -0.74
N PRO A 516 6.80 -4.57 -0.22
CA PRO A 516 6.73 -5.18 1.12
C PRO A 516 6.45 -4.15 2.22
N ARG A 517 5.39 -4.35 3.01
CA ARG A 517 4.97 -3.44 4.10
C ARG A 517 4.61 -2.02 3.62
N SER A 518 4.34 -1.80 2.33
CA SER A 518 3.79 -0.53 1.87
C SER A 518 2.35 -0.34 2.34
N VAL A 519 1.92 0.92 2.36
CA VAL A 519 0.56 1.30 2.72
C VAL A 519 -0.22 1.67 1.45
N VAL A 520 -1.35 1.01 1.25
CA VAL A 520 -2.35 1.26 0.22
C VAL A 520 -3.54 1.96 0.85
N TYR A 521 -4.01 3.03 0.23
CA TYR A 521 -5.21 3.75 0.65
C TYR A 521 -6.34 3.48 -0.33
N HIS A 522 -7.49 3.06 0.17
CA HIS A 522 -8.64 2.70 -0.66
C HIS A 522 -9.95 2.97 0.10
N GLU A 523 -10.90 3.68 -0.52
CA GLU A 523 -12.22 4.04 0.03
C GLU A 523 -12.18 4.53 1.50
N GLY A 524 -11.23 5.44 1.79
CA GLY A 524 -11.08 6.09 3.10
C GLY A 524 -10.43 5.24 4.20
N ALA A 525 -9.91 4.06 3.87
CA ALA A 525 -9.22 3.18 4.80
C ALA A 525 -7.75 2.94 4.41
N ARG A 526 -6.97 2.52 5.42
CA ARG A 526 -5.55 2.17 5.29
C ARG A 526 -5.36 0.67 5.26
N TYR A 527 -4.65 0.17 4.25
CA TYR A 527 -4.32 -1.23 4.05
C TYR A 527 -2.81 -1.41 3.98
N LEU A 528 -2.25 -2.28 4.82
CA LEU A 528 -0.83 -2.63 4.81
C LEU A 528 -0.63 -3.86 3.92
N VAL A 529 0.32 -3.81 3.01
CA VAL A 529 0.76 -4.97 2.22
C VAL A 529 1.63 -5.86 3.10
N ASN A 530 1.02 -6.86 3.74
CA ASN A 530 1.70 -7.76 4.66
C ASN A 530 2.03 -9.13 4.04
N ARG A 531 1.44 -9.48 2.90
CA ARG A 531 1.54 -10.84 2.34
C ARG A 531 1.62 -10.85 0.81
N VAL A 532 2.30 -11.84 0.25
CA VAL A 532 2.29 -12.20 -1.18
C VAL A 532 1.47 -13.46 -1.36
N ILE A 533 0.72 -13.53 -2.46
CA ILE A 533 0.07 -14.79 -2.88
C ILE A 533 1.10 -15.57 -3.71
N LEU A 534 1.63 -16.64 -3.13
CA LEU A 534 2.62 -17.52 -3.78
C LEU A 534 1.91 -18.40 -4.82
N SER A 535 2.48 -18.50 -6.02
CA SER A 535 2.01 -19.44 -7.03
C SER A 535 2.39 -20.87 -6.65
N VAL A 536 1.50 -21.81 -6.95
CA VAL A 536 1.72 -23.26 -6.75
C VAL A 536 2.47 -23.79 -7.98
N GLU A 537 3.67 -23.29 -8.25
CA GLU A 537 4.53 -23.88 -9.28
C GLU A 537 5.25 -25.11 -8.71
N HIS A 538 5.26 -26.19 -9.49
CA HIS A 538 5.92 -27.45 -9.16
C HIS A 538 7.45 -27.25 -9.25
N GLU A 539 8.17 -27.48 -8.15
CA GLU A 539 9.62 -27.75 -8.07
C GLU A 539 10.63 -26.76 -8.68
N GLU A 540 10.23 -25.80 -9.53
CA GLU A 540 11.12 -24.73 -10.02
C GLU A 540 11.43 -23.73 -8.91
N ALA A 541 12.65 -23.20 -8.92
CA ALA A 541 13.11 -22.28 -7.90
C ALA A 541 12.20 -21.04 -7.85
N LEU A 542 11.53 -20.84 -6.70
CA LEU A 542 10.71 -19.64 -6.38
C LEU A 542 11.45 -18.31 -6.62
N THR A 543 12.77 -18.37 -6.74
CA THR A 543 13.62 -17.23 -7.03
C THR A 543 14.51 -17.47 -8.23
N THR A 544 14.69 -16.43 -9.04
CA THR A 544 15.61 -16.39 -10.18
C THR A 544 16.88 -15.59 -9.84
N GLU A 545 17.84 -15.57 -10.77
CA GLU A 545 19.04 -14.75 -10.68
C GLU A 545 19.18 -13.87 -11.93
N ALA A 546 19.83 -12.72 -11.81
CA ALA A 546 20.19 -11.90 -12.95
C ALA A 546 21.46 -11.08 -12.71
N LYS A 547 22.26 -10.90 -13.76
CA LYS A 547 23.38 -9.95 -13.79
C LYS A 547 22.92 -8.65 -14.45
N ILE A 548 23.30 -7.51 -13.88
CA ILE A 548 23.14 -6.19 -14.51
C ILE A 548 24.52 -5.63 -14.81
N CYS A 549 24.71 -5.16 -16.04
CA CYS A 549 25.96 -4.52 -16.42
C CYS A 549 26.12 -3.14 -15.77
N ASP A 550 27.16 -2.95 -14.96
CA ASP A 550 27.47 -1.67 -14.31
C ASP A 550 27.79 -0.53 -15.29
N GLN A 551 28.21 -0.86 -16.51
CA GLN A 551 28.59 0.14 -17.53
C GLN A 551 27.40 0.67 -18.33
N CYS A 552 26.46 -0.22 -18.70
CA CYS A 552 25.37 0.15 -19.61
C CYS A 552 23.96 -0.17 -19.08
N GLY A 553 23.83 -0.75 -17.88
CA GLY A 553 22.54 -1.10 -17.27
C GLY A 553 21.80 -2.26 -17.95
N TYR A 554 22.47 -2.97 -18.86
CA TYR A 554 21.86 -4.05 -19.62
C TYR A 554 21.63 -5.29 -18.74
N LEU A 555 20.46 -5.90 -18.90
CA LEU A 555 19.97 -7.01 -18.08
C LEU A 555 20.28 -8.37 -18.70
N HIS A 556 20.78 -9.27 -17.86
CA HIS A 556 21.10 -10.65 -18.18
C HIS A 556 20.42 -11.58 -17.17
N PRO A 557 19.24 -12.13 -17.48
CA PRO A 557 18.68 -13.24 -16.70
C PRO A 557 19.67 -14.40 -16.68
N VAL A 558 19.85 -15.02 -15.52
CA VAL A 558 20.72 -16.18 -15.34
C VAL A 558 19.83 -17.41 -15.14
N ASP A 559 20.05 -18.41 -15.98
CA ASP A 559 19.40 -19.73 -15.90
C ASP A 559 20.45 -20.84 -16.08
N SER A 560 20.01 -22.11 -16.04
CA SER A 560 20.91 -23.27 -16.15
C SER A 560 21.70 -23.34 -17.47
N GLU A 561 21.26 -22.63 -18.52
CA GLU A 561 21.88 -22.63 -19.84
C GLU A 561 22.60 -21.32 -20.18
N GLN A 562 22.25 -20.22 -19.52
CA GLN A 562 22.74 -18.87 -19.81
C GLN A 562 23.29 -18.20 -18.54
N ASP A 563 24.61 -18.26 -18.34
CA ASP A 563 25.32 -17.47 -17.34
C ASP A 563 26.47 -16.68 -18.00
N PRO A 564 26.20 -15.49 -18.58
CA PRO A 564 27.21 -14.74 -19.30
C PRO A 564 28.18 -14.04 -18.33
N ASP A 565 29.48 -14.11 -18.64
CA ASP A 565 30.53 -13.31 -17.97
C ASP A 565 30.80 -11.99 -18.68
N ILE A 566 30.33 -11.84 -19.92
CA ILE A 566 30.52 -10.63 -20.74
C ILE A 566 29.16 -10.08 -21.16
N CYS A 567 29.02 -8.77 -21.03
CA CYS A 567 27.82 -8.06 -21.43
C CYS A 567 27.63 -8.10 -22.96
N GLU A 568 26.59 -8.77 -23.43
CA GLU A 568 26.19 -8.84 -24.84
C GLU A 568 25.96 -7.46 -25.52
N ALA A 569 25.69 -6.41 -24.75
CA ALA A 569 25.37 -5.10 -25.29
C ALA A 569 26.60 -4.18 -25.46
N CYS A 570 27.58 -4.26 -24.56
CA CYS A 570 28.75 -3.35 -24.54
C CYS A 570 30.11 -4.05 -24.44
N GLY A 571 30.14 -5.37 -24.21
CA GLY A 571 31.38 -6.15 -24.09
C GLY A 571 32.11 -6.03 -22.75
N ALA A 572 31.56 -5.32 -21.77
CA ALA A 572 32.16 -5.23 -20.43
C ALA A 572 31.99 -6.53 -19.63
N GLU A 573 32.92 -6.80 -18.72
CA GLU A 573 32.83 -7.92 -17.77
C GLU A 573 31.64 -7.72 -16.82
N LEU A 574 30.86 -8.78 -16.63
CA LEU A 574 29.71 -8.80 -15.73
C LEU A 574 30.15 -9.22 -14.32
N LYS A 575 29.66 -8.51 -13.31
CA LYS A 575 29.91 -8.84 -11.90
C LYS A 575 28.99 -9.96 -11.41
N VAL A 576 29.07 -10.20 -10.09
CA VAL A 576 28.24 -11.16 -9.35
C VAL A 576 26.75 -10.92 -9.64
N ALA A 577 26.01 -12.00 -9.89
CA ALA A 577 24.58 -11.97 -10.10
C ALA A 577 23.83 -11.49 -8.85
N LEU A 578 22.75 -10.72 -9.06
CA LEU A 578 21.73 -10.51 -8.04
C LEU A 578 20.97 -11.82 -7.88
N ARG A 579 21.10 -12.42 -6.70
CA ARG A 579 20.47 -13.69 -6.36
C ARG A 579 19.13 -13.49 -5.66
N SER A 580 18.34 -14.56 -5.58
CA SER A 580 17.07 -14.58 -4.86
C SER A 580 16.05 -13.54 -5.38
N LEU A 581 16.02 -13.30 -6.70
CA LEU A 581 15.04 -12.42 -7.32
C LEU A 581 13.67 -13.09 -7.30
N PHE A 582 12.68 -12.46 -6.67
CA PHE A 582 11.34 -13.01 -6.54
C PHE A 582 10.36 -12.24 -7.43
N ARG A 583 9.70 -12.93 -8.37
CA ARG A 583 8.77 -12.30 -9.31
C ARG A 583 7.44 -12.02 -8.63
N MET A 584 7.21 -10.76 -8.25
CA MET A 584 6.01 -10.35 -7.53
C MET A 584 4.83 -10.16 -8.48
N ARG A 585 3.80 -11.02 -8.38
CA ARG A 585 2.58 -10.96 -9.21
C ARG A 585 1.34 -10.48 -8.45
N HIS A 586 1.16 -10.95 -7.21
CA HIS A 586 -0.05 -10.75 -6.42
C HIS A 586 0.27 -10.54 -4.95
N VAL A 587 -0.38 -9.57 -4.32
CA VAL A 587 -0.24 -9.31 -2.88
C VAL A 587 -1.58 -9.36 -2.18
N SER A 588 -1.57 -9.67 -0.88
CA SER A 588 -2.72 -9.52 0.00
C SER A 588 -2.42 -8.42 1.02
N THR A 589 -3.48 -7.71 1.40
CA THR A 589 -3.39 -6.57 2.30
C THR A 589 -4.20 -6.82 3.56
N LYS A 590 -3.73 -6.23 4.66
CA LYS A 590 -4.44 -6.19 5.94
C LYS A 590 -4.89 -4.76 6.23
N ARG A 591 -6.17 -4.57 6.52
CA ARG A 591 -6.68 -3.28 7.01
C ARG A 591 -5.98 -2.96 8.34
N ARG A 592 -5.41 -1.76 8.46
CA ARG A 592 -4.76 -1.31 9.70
C ARG A 592 -5.66 -0.32 10.44
N ASP A 593 -5.90 0.85 9.85
CA ASP A 593 -6.57 1.95 10.56
C ASP A 593 -7.44 2.80 9.62
N ARG A 594 -8.20 3.71 10.24
CA ARG A 594 -8.79 4.86 9.54
C ARG A 594 -7.75 5.95 9.34
N ILE A 595 -7.98 6.81 8.36
CA ILE A 595 -7.13 7.98 8.13
C ILE A 595 -7.51 9.03 9.19
N HIS A 596 -6.63 9.26 10.17
CA HIS A 596 -6.82 10.27 11.23
C HIS A 596 -6.14 11.60 10.90
N CYS A 597 -6.51 12.68 11.60
CA CYS A 597 -5.90 14.00 11.42
C CYS A 597 -4.42 14.06 11.86
N ASP A 598 -4.01 13.18 12.78
CA ASP A 598 -2.62 13.09 13.24
C ASP A 598 -1.67 12.51 12.17
N GLU A 599 -2.22 11.96 11.08
CA GLU A 599 -1.47 11.33 9.98
C GLU A 599 -1.32 12.25 8.75
N GLU A 600 -1.35 13.57 8.95
CA GLU A 600 -1.27 14.57 7.87
C GLU A 600 -0.01 14.38 6.99
N GLU A 601 1.08 13.83 7.57
CA GLU A 601 2.21 13.31 6.82
C GLU A 601 1.96 11.88 6.32
N ARG A 602 1.47 11.77 5.09
CA ARG A 602 1.34 10.48 4.37
C ARG A 602 2.71 9.80 4.29
N PHE A 603 2.96 8.83 5.17
CA PHE A 603 4.18 8.02 5.18
C PHE A 603 4.28 7.22 3.87
N ARG A 604 5.08 7.71 2.92
CA ARG A 604 5.58 6.89 1.82
C ARG A 604 6.94 6.37 2.22
N LEU A 605 7.00 5.09 2.59
CA LEU A 605 8.27 4.40 2.67
C LEU A 605 8.83 4.35 1.23
N GLY A 606 9.95 5.03 1.01
CA GLY A 606 10.62 5.02 -0.28
C GLY A 606 11.43 3.73 -0.46
N TYR A 607 11.41 3.17 -1.67
CA TYR A 607 12.24 2.03 -2.05
C TYR A 607 13.45 2.45 -2.88
N ASP A 608 14.53 1.67 -2.78
CA ASP A 608 15.69 1.71 -3.65
C ASP A 608 15.39 0.79 -4.86
N LEU A 609 15.09 1.40 -6.01
CA LEU A 609 14.65 0.67 -7.21
C LEU A 609 15.75 0.65 -8.27
N LEU A 610 16.11 -0.54 -8.74
CA LEU A 610 17.02 -0.74 -9.86
C LEU A 610 16.21 -1.14 -11.10
N THR A 611 16.48 -0.51 -12.25
CA THR A 611 15.84 -0.85 -13.53
C THR A 611 16.89 -1.41 -14.48
N GLY A 612 16.75 -2.67 -14.86
CA GLY A 612 17.53 -3.30 -15.93
C GLY A 612 16.77 -3.29 -17.25
N VAL A 613 17.48 -3.16 -18.37
CA VAL A 613 16.90 -3.13 -19.73
C VAL A 613 17.49 -4.25 -20.58
N ARG A 614 16.66 -4.96 -21.34
CA ARG A 614 17.09 -5.99 -22.30
C ARG A 614 16.35 -5.80 -23.62
N PHE A 615 17.06 -5.76 -24.74
CA PHE A 615 16.44 -5.69 -26.05
C PHE A 615 16.16 -7.10 -26.57
N PRO A 616 15.08 -7.31 -27.35
CA PRO A 616 14.75 -8.61 -27.90
C PRO A 616 15.84 -9.07 -28.89
N ARG A 617 16.09 -10.39 -28.95
CA ARG A 617 17.00 -10.98 -29.92
C ARG A 617 16.24 -11.47 -31.15
N ARG A 618 16.78 -11.21 -32.34
CA ARG A 618 16.27 -11.72 -33.63
C ARG A 618 17.43 -12.23 -34.47
N GLY A 619 17.33 -13.47 -34.94
CA GLY A 619 18.43 -14.13 -35.68
C GLY A 619 19.76 -14.16 -34.91
N GLY A 620 19.72 -14.30 -33.58
CA GLY A 620 20.90 -14.30 -32.71
C GLY A 620 21.48 -12.91 -32.38
N ARG A 621 21.01 -11.83 -33.01
CA ARG A 621 21.47 -10.45 -32.77
C ARG A 621 20.47 -9.65 -31.94
N ILE A 622 20.97 -8.63 -31.25
CA ILE A 622 20.14 -7.69 -30.49
C ILE A 622 19.39 -6.78 -31.46
N SER A 623 18.07 -6.71 -31.34
CA SER A 623 17.20 -5.88 -32.18
C SER A 623 17.25 -4.42 -31.73
N LYS A 624 18.34 -3.73 -32.08
CA LYS A 624 18.53 -2.29 -31.82
C LYS A 624 19.16 -1.59 -33.01
N ARG A 625 18.77 -0.33 -33.21
CA ARG A 625 19.44 0.64 -34.08
C ARG A 625 20.41 1.46 -33.23
N VAL A 626 21.60 1.70 -33.76
CA VAL A 626 22.64 2.47 -33.06
C VAL A 626 22.89 3.76 -33.84
N GLY A 627 22.66 4.90 -33.19
CA GLY A 627 23.05 6.22 -33.68
C GLY A 627 24.30 6.71 -32.96
N SER A 628 25.20 7.40 -33.68
CA SER A 628 26.30 8.13 -33.06
C SER A 628 26.04 9.63 -33.17
N VAL A 629 26.27 10.36 -32.08
CA VAL A 629 26.23 11.82 -32.05
C VAL A 629 27.66 12.29 -32.12
N GLN A 630 27.97 13.06 -33.16
CA GLN A 630 29.30 13.60 -33.37
C GLN A 630 29.31 15.12 -33.21
N VAL A 631 30.34 15.62 -32.53
CA VAL A 631 30.68 17.04 -32.45
C VAL A 631 32.13 17.16 -32.91
N ASP A 632 32.38 18.00 -33.92
CA ASP A 632 33.71 18.20 -34.52
C ASP A 632 34.40 16.90 -34.97
N GLY A 633 33.63 15.96 -35.51
CA GLY A 633 34.14 14.66 -35.98
C GLY A 633 34.52 13.68 -34.86
N LYS A 634 34.24 14.00 -33.59
CA LYS A 634 34.41 13.11 -32.44
C LYS A 634 33.04 12.61 -31.97
N GLU A 635 32.93 11.30 -31.75
CA GLU A 635 31.75 10.70 -31.14
C GLU A 635 31.66 11.16 -29.67
N VAL A 636 30.64 11.96 -29.36
CA VAL A 636 30.36 12.45 -28.00
C VAL A 636 29.30 11.63 -27.28
N ALA A 637 28.42 10.97 -28.02
CA ALA A 637 27.41 10.08 -27.46
C ALA A 637 27.01 8.99 -28.45
N ARG A 638 26.55 7.86 -27.90
CA ARG A 638 25.97 6.75 -28.67
C ARG A 638 24.54 6.51 -28.19
N LEU A 639 23.60 6.49 -29.11
CA LEU A 639 22.18 6.28 -28.87
C LEU A 639 21.80 4.87 -29.31
N ASN A 640 21.25 4.06 -28.41
CA ASN A 640 20.65 2.77 -28.77
C ASN A 640 19.14 2.95 -28.79
N TYR A 641 18.50 2.64 -29.92
CA TYR A 641 17.05 2.66 -30.10
C TYR A 641 16.56 1.25 -30.38
N GLY A 642 15.53 0.80 -29.67
CA GLY A 642 14.80 -0.42 -29.99
C GLY A 642 13.30 -0.14 -29.93
N GLN A 643 12.53 -0.74 -30.82
CA GLN A 643 11.07 -0.59 -30.83
C GLN A 643 10.40 -1.21 -29.60
N ALA A 644 11.03 -2.23 -29.00
CA ALA A 644 10.60 -2.88 -27.77
C ALA A 644 11.82 -3.26 -26.91
N ALA A 645 11.63 -3.32 -25.60
CA ALA A 645 12.63 -3.79 -24.64
C ALA A 645 11.92 -4.37 -23.41
N THR A 646 12.48 -5.44 -22.85
CA THR A 646 12.08 -5.98 -21.55
C THR A 646 12.75 -5.18 -20.45
N LEU A 647 11.96 -4.75 -19.47
CA LEU A 647 12.41 -3.99 -18.31
C LEU A 647 12.21 -4.83 -17.05
N TRP A 648 13.25 -5.00 -16.24
CA TRP A 648 13.08 -5.53 -14.89
C TRP A 648 13.24 -4.41 -13.89
N ARG A 649 12.21 -4.15 -13.09
CA ARG A 649 12.27 -3.25 -11.93
C ARG A 649 12.39 -4.06 -10.66
N MET A 650 13.53 -3.92 -9.98
CA MET A 650 13.90 -4.67 -8.79
C MET A 650 13.87 -3.75 -7.57
N ASN A 651 13.24 -4.20 -6.50
CA ASN A 651 13.19 -3.50 -5.22
C ASN A 651 14.31 -3.99 -4.30
N LEU A 652 15.40 -3.23 -4.23
CA LEU A 652 16.60 -3.60 -3.49
C LEU A 652 16.47 -3.40 -1.98
N GLY A 653 15.41 -2.74 -1.50
CA GLY A 653 15.20 -2.43 -0.09
C GLY A 653 14.70 -1.02 0.14
N TRP A 654 14.74 -0.56 1.39
CA TRP A 654 14.35 0.80 1.77
C TRP A 654 15.35 1.85 1.28
N LYS A 655 14.86 3.01 0.81
CA LYS A 655 15.68 4.11 0.26
C LYS A 655 16.69 4.70 1.25
N ARG A 656 16.41 4.63 2.56
CA ARG A 656 17.31 5.11 3.64
C ARG A 656 18.08 3.98 4.33
N ARG A 657 18.25 2.83 3.67
CA ARG A 657 19.07 1.73 4.19
C ARG A 657 20.54 2.15 4.33
N ARG A 658 21.25 1.54 5.27
CA ARG A 658 22.70 1.71 5.37
C ARG A 658 23.38 1.02 4.17
N ALA A 659 24.50 1.55 3.70
CA ALA A 659 25.17 1.04 2.49
C ALA A 659 25.67 -0.41 2.65
N ASP A 660 25.93 -0.85 3.87
CA ASP A 660 26.37 -2.18 4.28
C ASP A 660 25.22 -3.18 4.51
N SER A 661 23.95 -2.77 4.36
CA SER A 661 22.82 -3.67 4.58
C SER A 661 22.64 -4.64 3.42
N GLU A 662 22.30 -5.89 3.72
CA GLU A 662 21.87 -6.89 2.72
C GLU A 662 20.69 -6.37 1.87
N LEU A 663 20.65 -6.77 0.60
CA LEU A 663 19.61 -6.37 -0.35
C LEU A 663 18.34 -7.22 -0.19
N GLY A 664 17.18 -6.58 -0.37
CA GLY A 664 15.88 -7.23 -0.36
C GLY A 664 15.24 -7.37 1.03
N PHE A 665 14.20 -8.19 1.11
CA PHE A 665 13.28 -8.32 2.24
C PHE A 665 13.14 -9.77 2.66
N VAL A 666 12.86 -10.02 3.93
CA VAL A 666 12.64 -11.38 4.43
C VAL A 666 11.19 -11.79 4.15
N LEU A 667 11.02 -12.89 3.42
CA LEU A 667 9.76 -13.51 3.04
C LEU A 667 9.62 -14.88 3.69
N ASP A 668 8.44 -15.15 4.26
CA ASP A 668 8.00 -16.48 4.63
C ASP A 668 7.55 -17.24 3.38
N LEU A 669 8.30 -18.27 2.97
CA LEU A 669 7.99 -19.04 1.76
C LEU A 669 6.85 -20.04 1.95
N GLU A 670 6.41 -20.29 3.18
CA GLU A 670 5.30 -21.19 3.47
C GLU A 670 3.97 -20.42 3.51
N ARG A 671 3.98 -19.22 4.10
CA ARG A 671 2.76 -18.42 4.35
C ARG A 671 2.65 -17.17 3.48
N GLY A 672 3.75 -16.74 2.86
CA GLY A 672 3.83 -15.55 2.02
C GLY A 672 3.96 -14.22 2.78
N TYR A 673 4.14 -14.23 4.11
CA TYR A 673 4.24 -13.00 4.91
C TYR A 673 5.58 -12.28 4.73
N TRP A 674 5.53 -10.96 4.68
CA TRP A 674 6.71 -10.11 4.78
C TRP A 674 7.08 -9.90 6.25
N ALA A 675 8.35 -10.05 6.61
CA ALA A 675 8.82 -9.63 7.94
C ALA A 675 8.64 -8.12 8.14
N LYS A 676 8.51 -7.67 9.39
CA LYS A 676 8.39 -6.25 9.76
C LYS A 676 9.76 -5.59 9.81
N ASP A 677 10.74 -6.28 10.41
CA ASP A 677 12.13 -5.88 10.46
C ASP A 677 13.05 -6.83 9.69
N ASN A 678 14.23 -6.36 9.32
CA ASN A 678 15.26 -7.16 8.63
C ASN A 678 15.88 -8.26 9.51
N SER A 679 15.43 -8.41 10.77
CA SER A 679 15.87 -9.43 11.73
C SER A 679 14.92 -10.62 11.79
N SER A 680 15.46 -11.83 11.80
CA SER A 680 14.75 -13.12 11.85
C SER A 680 14.07 -13.45 13.19
N GLN A 681 13.83 -12.46 14.06
CA GLN A 681 13.22 -12.60 15.39
C GLN A 681 11.97 -11.72 15.51
N ASP A 682 11.10 -11.78 14.51
CA ASP A 682 9.84 -11.04 14.49
C ASP A 682 8.71 -11.90 15.07
N ASP A 683 8.37 -11.66 16.33
CA ASP A 683 7.14 -12.17 16.97
C ASP A 683 6.03 -11.12 16.80
N ASP A 684 5.62 -10.82 15.56
CA ASP A 684 4.36 -10.09 15.35
C ASP A 684 3.21 -11.10 15.52
N PRO A 685 2.44 -11.06 16.63
CA PRO A 685 1.34 -12.00 16.83
C PRO A 685 0.24 -11.85 15.76
N GLU A 686 0.23 -10.72 15.03
CA GLU A 686 -0.70 -10.50 13.95
C GLU A 686 -0.25 -11.06 12.60
N ASP A 687 1.07 -11.12 12.35
CA ASP A 687 1.69 -11.64 11.13
C ASP A 687 2.70 -12.76 11.50
N PRO A 688 2.25 -13.90 12.06
CA PRO A 688 3.16 -14.90 12.61
C PRO A 688 3.91 -15.64 11.50
N MET A 689 5.24 -15.59 11.60
CA MET A 689 6.16 -16.16 10.62
C MET A 689 6.40 -17.66 10.86
N SER A 690 6.57 -18.42 9.78
CA SER A 690 7.02 -19.81 9.82
C SER A 690 8.54 -19.92 9.99
N LYS A 691 9.04 -21.16 10.07
CA LYS A 691 10.50 -21.40 10.12
C LYS A 691 11.19 -21.25 8.76
N ARG A 692 10.43 -21.24 7.64
CA ARG A 692 10.98 -21.23 6.28
C ARG A 692 11.11 -19.81 5.75
N LEU A 693 12.12 -19.10 6.24
CA LEU A 693 12.40 -17.71 5.89
C LEU A 693 13.52 -17.62 4.83
N GLN A 694 13.30 -16.80 3.81
CA GLN A 694 14.34 -16.47 2.82
C GLN A 694 14.34 -14.95 2.55
N ARG A 695 15.53 -14.37 2.42
CA ARG A 695 15.68 -12.99 1.93
C ARG A 695 15.56 -12.99 0.41
N VAL A 696 14.64 -12.19 -0.12
CA VAL A 696 14.35 -12.10 -1.55
C VAL A 696 14.34 -10.64 -2.01
N VAL A 697 14.69 -10.42 -3.28
CA VAL A 697 14.60 -9.11 -3.93
C VAL A 697 13.38 -9.15 -4.85
N PRO A 698 12.25 -8.50 -4.49
CA PRO A 698 11.07 -8.49 -5.32
C PRO A 698 11.36 -7.77 -6.63
N TYR A 699 10.94 -8.34 -7.75
CA TYR A 699 10.99 -7.68 -9.04
C TYR A 699 9.70 -7.83 -9.82
N VAL A 700 9.49 -6.89 -10.74
CA VAL A 700 8.48 -6.97 -11.79
C VAL A 700 9.16 -6.88 -13.14
N GLU A 701 8.58 -7.56 -14.11
CA GLU A 701 9.01 -7.54 -15.51
C GLU A 701 7.96 -6.83 -16.34
N ASP A 702 8.38 -5.92 -17.20
CA ASP A 702 7.53 -5.16 -18.12
C ASP A 702 8.03 -5.30 -19.55
#